data_AF-A0A1Y2VMH0-F1
#
_entry.id   AF-A0A1Y2VMH0-F1
#
_cell.length_a   1.000
_cell.length_b   1.000
_cell.length_c   1.000
_cell.angle_alpha   90.00
_cell.angle_beta   90.00
_cell.angle_gamma   90.00
#
_symmetry.space_group_name_H-M   'P 1'
#
loop_
_entity.id
_entity.type
_entity.pdbx_description
1 polymer ?
#
loop_
_entity_poly.entity_id
_entity_poly.type
_entity_poly.pdbx_seq_one_letter_code
_entity_poly.pdbx_strand_id
1 'polypeptide(L)'
;MSLLRELPFGVDLKNGCPVCRPTLQPQTQTQTQTQLLLCSGCKVIRYCGVEHQKQHRREHKAACTSIIQTRAELEKEEAILRTNPGDSRSYTKARFAAANALLQVNTTLAVEKALVHFQDMLRLCRSDNLGIRDIVPGLLLRLGREQECYDFLKWWAVVDDEHHYNGRYDWDDTSLPYLDIRGADVFEAVDDFAGRLSLSQLIFLALLKLRLHLDIDEYDEAEDFGLPWLTWPPPHTKFMRPIGEIVQKKVGTITRPDVPEISESLKNQYQALLAMVHKMNSHFWDALVDESDDKPSLPSAYSRGSVEEAILAVHRCKKACEETHDAMSILDSDVSEFTEVYKGPAVASDGVNIGEVAATSEKRRGSGKAFPSEFSTSTGDTRPETLFPPLRTIRDGVYHFVHRNNQKQALAYADGACSDNGQENPQAAWGAFLCPAIGGNIQARFVSGRLELKGPFGDESVATSNRAELRAAIAVLRCKDWRADGFTSVVIATDLSYLVDGATQWVKNWVRNGWKTRTGGSVKNQDLWELFLGEVEKCKETGVEVELWKIPREMNKAADAVAKETIKNEEAPTDFTDVRLGSSATSAGTSGKPRILCLCLEYESMFNNVQARLISRITAKAKMDRATTEKAAFDMLSLNPLPSVILITDAGVVSRMKLWERVIDCLRAGSTVVLAAGFSSLVNEGQFNRCFAKIGLPWKRGGYYQANVSLRPGAVSDRLKKHLLPAYGQKGLYVRGVAKPDVWYAGQQDEVAVAFTKVGNGMLGYEGDVNGGLGSNAVVLAMLGLLN
;
A
#
# COMPACT_ATOMS: atom_id res chain seq x y z
N MET A 1 20.83 -0.26 4.58
CA MET A 1 21.86 -0.12 3.51
C MET A 1 23.33 0.02 3.98
N SER A 2 23.68 0.22 5.28
CA SER A 2 25.12 0.36 5.67
C SER A 2 25.79 -0.88 6.27
N LEU A 3 25.08 -2.00 6.49
CA LEU A 3 25.68 -3.25 6.98
C LEU A 3 26.03 -4.26 5.88
N LEU A 4 25.65 -3.98 4.62
CA LEU A 4 25.96 -4.84 3.46
C LEU A 4 27.17 -4.34 2.65
N ARG A 5 27.66 -3.11 2.89
CA ARG A 5 28.91 -2.62 2.29
C ARG A 5 30.17 -3.26 2.90
N GLU A 6 30.02 -4.07 3.95
CA GLU A 6 31.11 -4.82 4.58
C GLU A 6 31.20 -6.28 4.14
N LEU A 7 30.36 -6.75 3.20
CA LEU A 7 30.54 -8.08 2.62
C LEU A 7 31.69 -8.04 1.59
N PRO A 8 32.75 -8.85 1.75
CA PRO A 8 33.87 -8.85 0.82
C PRO A 8 33.46 -9.37 -0.55
N PHE A 9 33.85 -8.64 -1.59
CA PHE A 9 33.76 -9.03 -2.99
C PHE A 9 34.48 -10.36 -3.25
N GLY A 10 33.88 -11.22 -4.09
CA GLY A 10 34.53 -12.42 -4.64
C GLY A 10 34.62 -13.63 -3.71
N VAL A 11 34.01 -13.60 -2.51
CA VAL A 11 33.85 -14.82 -1.71
C VAL A 11 32.73 -15.65 -2.31
N ASP A 12 33.02 -16.89 -2.71
CA ASP A 12 31.97 -17.87 -2.98
C ASP A 12 31.24 -18.21 -1.67
N LEU A 13 30.25 -17.36 -1.35
CA LEU A 13 29.47 -17.38 -0.12
C LEU A 13 28.73 -18.71 0.11
N LYS A 14 28.66 -19.56 -0.93
CA LYS A 14 27.95 -20.85 -0.93
C LYS A 14 28.86 -22.06 -0.75
N ASN A 15 30.18 -21.90 -0.93
CA ASN A 15 31.17 -23.00 -0.86
C ASN A 15 32.10 -22.95 0.36
N GLY A 16 32.02 -21.90 1.19
CA GLY A 16 32.81 -21.72 2.41
C GLY A 16 32.19 -22.29 3.70
N CYS A 17 32.98 -22.30 4.78
CA CYS A 17 32.52 -22.67 6.12
C CYS A 17 31.53 -21.61 6.68
N PRO A 18 30.30 -21.96 7.08
CA PRO A 18 29.28 -21.01 7.51
C PRO A 18 29.68 -20.13 8.70
N VAL A 19 30.58 -20.63 9.56
CA VAL A 19 31.07 -19.93 10.75
C VAL A 19 32.18 -18.92 10.44
N CYS A 20 33.00 -19.17 9.43
CA CYS A 20 34.07 -18.23 9.03
C CYS A 20 33.54 -17.11 8.15
N ARG A 21 32.38 -17.34 7.51
CA ARG A 21 31.74 -16.44 6.56
C ARG A 21 31.55 -15.00 7.06
N PRO A 22 31.20 -14.72 8.33
CA PRO A 22 30.98 -13.35 8.81
C PRO A 22 32.27 -12.53 9.03
N THR A 23 33.47 -13.13 8.98
CA THR A 23 34.74 -12.49 9.39
C THR A 23 35.83 -12.50 8.32
N LEU A 24 35.55 -12.97 7.10
CA LEU A 24 36.52 -12.93 6.01
C LEU A 24 36.71 -11.46 5.58
N GLN A 25 37.95 -10.94 5.58
CA GLN A 25 38.33 -9.71 4.88
C GLN A 25 38.96 -10.09 3.52
N PRO A 26 38.87 -9.22 2.49
CA PRO A 26 39.40 -9.50 1.15
C PRO A 26 40.92 -9.24 1.10
N GLN A 27 41.72 -9.97 1.88
CA GLN A 27 43.17 -9.98 1.69
C GLN A 27 43.73 -11.37 1.96
N THR A 28 44.60 -11.82 1.03
CA THR A 28 45.31 -13.12 0.95
C THR A 28 44.52 -14.30 0.37
N GLN A 29 44.48 -14.36 -0.98
CA GLN A 29 44.33 -15.61 -1.76
C GLN A 29 45.52 -16.59 -1.56
N THR A 30 46.10 -16.65 -0.37
CA THR A 30 47.21 -17.54 0.00
C THR A 30 46.98 -18.23 1.34
N GLN A 31 45.74 -18.25 1.87
CA GLN A 31 45.37 -19.29 2.83
C GLN A 31 45.12 -20.59 2.06
N THR A 32 46.15 -21.43 2.05
CA THR A 32 46.11 -22.88 1.81
C THR A 32 44.69 -23.43 1.96
N GLN A 33 44.12 -23.98 0.88
CA GLN A 33 42.91 -24.79 0.89
C GLN A 33 43.06 -25.88 1.97
N THR A 34 42.66 -25.58 3.19
CA THR A 34 42.44 -26.59 4.22
C THR A 34 41.26 -27.40 3.71
N GLN A 35 41.48 -28.69 3.45
CA GLN A 35 40.47 -29.58 2.88
C GLN A 35 39.23 -29.57 3.78
N LEU A 36 38.22 -28.78 3.40
CA LEU A 36 37.03 -28.60 4.21
C LEU A 36 36.31 -29.94 4.38
N LEU A 37 35.93 -30.25 5.61
CA LEU A 37 35.25 -31.49 5.96
C LEU A 37 33.75 -31.38 5.65
N LEU A 38 33.21 -32.34 4.92
CA LEU A 38 31.77 -32.46 4.71
C LEU A 38 31.09 -32.89 6.01
N CYS A 39 29.91 -32.31 6.28
CA CYS A 39 29.03 -32.82 7.33
C CYS A 39 28.74 -34.30 7.10
N SER A 40 29.07 -35.16 8.07
CA SER A 40 28.87 -36.60 7.98
C SER A 40 27.40 -37.01 7.77
N GLY A 41 26.45 -36.21 8.26
CA GLY A 41 25.02 -36.42 8.11
C GLY A 41 24.49 -36.06 6.71
N CYS A 42 24.35 -34.75 6.46
CA CYS A 42 23.72 -34.24 5.24
C CYS A 42 24.63 -34.30 4.00
N LYS A 43 25.96 -34.31 4.18
CA LYS A 43 26.95 -34.33 3.09
C LYS A 43 26.80 -33.18 2.06
N VAL A 44 26.30 -32.03 2.49
CA VAL A 44 26.12 -30.84 1.63
C VAL A 44 26.62 -29.53 2.24
N ILE A 45 27.12 -29.54 3.48
CA ILE A 45 27.79 -28.40 4.11
C ILE A 45 29.24 -28.77 4.41
N ARG A 46 30.14 -27.83 4.16
CA ARG A 46 31.58 -27.93 4.40
C ARG A 46 31.99 -27.09 5.61
N TYR A 47 32.90 -27.61 6.44
CA TYR A 47 33.41 -26.91 7.63
C TYR A 47 34.94 -26.97 7.66
N CYS A 48 35.57 -25.93 8.22
CA CYS A 48 37.02 -25.93 8.45
C CYS A 48 37.44 -26.95 9.51
N GLY A 49 36.51 -27.39 10.37
CA GLY A 49 36.75 -28.36 11.42
C GLY A 49 35.49 -28.66 12.23
N VAL A 50 35.62 -29.61 13.17
CA VAL A 50 34.52 -30.09 14.01
C VAL A 50 33.95 -28.99 14.91
N GLU A 51 34.77 -28.04 15.36
CA GLU A 51 34.32 -26.93 16.22
C GLU A 51 33.32 -26.00 15.50
N HIS A 52 33.60 -25.63 14.25
CA HIS A 52 32.67 -24.84 13.44
C HIS A 52 31.39 -25.61 13.11
N GLN A 53 31.49 -26.94 12.95
CA GLN A 53 30.30 -27.77 12.81
C GLN A 53 29.45 -27.76 14.09
N LYS A 54 30.05 -27.82 15.28
CA LYS A 54 29.33 -27.73 16.57
C LYS A 54 28.66 -26.37 16.73
N GLN A 55 29.35 -25.28 16.39
CA GLN A 55 28.82 -23.92 16.49
C GLN A 55 27.60 -23.72 15.56
N HIS A 56 27.70 -24.11 14.29
CA HIS A 56 26.60 -24.01 13.33
C HIS A 56 25.49 -25.06 13.54
N ARG A 57 25.72 -26.08 14.40
CA ARG A 57 24.77 -27.19 14.61
C ARG A 57 23.37 -26.72 14.98
N ARG A 58 23.25 -25.66 15.79
CA ARG A 58 21.94 -25.14 16.24
C ARG A 58 21.06 -24.72 15.07
N GLU A 59 21.61 -24.04 14.08
CA GLU A 59 20.91 -23.56 12.88
C GLU A 59 20.75 -24.68 11.84
N HIS A 60 21.78 -25.52 11.67
CA HIS A 60 21.80 -26.57 10.66
C HIS A 60 20.95 -27.81 11.02
N LYS A 61 20.67 -28.06 12.31
CA LYS A 61 20.22 -29.37 12.79
C LYS A 61 18.95 -29.88 12.13
N ALA A 62 17.93 -29.04 12.00
CA ALA A 62 16.65 -29.42 11.43
C ALA A 62 16.80 -29.88 9.97
N ALA A 63 17.43 -29.06 9.13
CA ALA A 63 17.68 -29.38 7.72
C ALA A 63 18.55 -30.63 7.56
N CYS A 64 19.60 -30.78 8.40
CA CYS A 64 20.46 -31.95 8.40
C CYS A 64 19.67 -33.24 8.65
N THR A 65 18.80 -33.24 9.66
CA THR A 65 17.95 -34.39 10.01
C THR A 65 16.94 -34.67 8.90
N SER A 66 16.30 -33.65 8.33
CA SER A 66 15.35 -33.81 7.21
C SER A 66 16.01 -34.48 5.99
N ILE A 67 17.22 -34.06 5.62
CA ILE A 67 17.99 -34.67 4.52
C ILE A 67 18.32 -36.13 4.81
N ILE A 68 18.73 -36.46 6.04
CA ILE A 68 19.06 -37.84 6.42
C ILE A 68 17.83 -38.74 6.31
N GLN A 69 16.69 -38.28 6.83
CA GLN A 69 15.44 -39.05 6.85
C GLN A 69 14.90 -39.28 5.43
N THR A 70 14.81 -38.22 4.62
CA THR A 70 14.30 -38.31 3.25
C THR A 70 15.22 -39.12 2.34
N ARG A 71 16.55 -39.05 2.53
CA ARG A 71 17.50 -39.92 1.82
C ARG A 71 17.30 -41.40 2.18
N ALA A 72 17.14 -41.72 3.46
CA ALA A 72 16.91 -43.11 3.89
C ALA A 72 15.58 -43.66 3.34
N GLU A 73 14.52 -42.83 3.30
CA GLU A 73 13.24 -43.23 2.71
C GLU A 73 13.37 -43.44 1.19
N LEU A 74 14.10 -42.58 0.48
CA LEU A 74 14.39 -42.77 -0.94
C LEU A 74 15.14 -44.08 -1.21
N GLU A 75 16.19 -44.37 -0.43
CA GLU A 75 16.96 -45.63 -0.56
C GLU A 75 16.08 -46.86 -0.33
N LYS A 76 15.15 -46.80 0.64
CA LYS A 76 14.17 -47.85 0.92
C LYS A 76 13.19 -48.03 -0.24
N GLU A 77 12.58 -46.96 -0.74
CA GLU A 77 11.64 -47.03 -1.87
C GLU A 77 12.33 -47.49 -3.16
N GLU A 78 13.60 -47.13 -3.36
CA GLU A 78 14.40 -47.62 -4.49
C GLU A 78 14.64 -49.14 -4.39
N ALA A 79 14.93 -49.66 -3.19
CA ALA A 79 15.07 -51.10 -2.97
C ALA A 79 13.75 -51.85 -3.22
N ILE A 80 12.61 -51.27 -2.81
CA ILE A 80 11.28 -51.81 -3.10
C ILE A 80 11.05 -51.84 -4.63
N LEU A 81 11.32 -50.75 -5.33
CA LEU A 81 11.10 -50.67 -6.78
C LEU A 81 11.96 -51.68 -7.56
N ARG A 82 13.20 -51.93 -7.12
CA ARG A 82 14.07 -52.96 -7.71
C ARG A 82 13.53 -54.38 -7.53
N THR A 83 12.75 -54.63 -6.48
CA THR A 83 12.18 -55.96 -6.20
C THR A 83 10.75 -56.12 -6.71
N ASN A 84 9.99 -55.02 -6.87
CA ASN A 84 8.64 -55.02 -7.41
C ASN A 84 8.44 -53.78 -8.33
N PRO A 85 8.71 -53.91 -9.64
CA PRO A 85 8.71 -52.78 -10.58
C PRO A 85 7.35 -52.13 -10.88
N GLY A 86 6.26 -52.59 -10.25
CA GLY A 86 4.88 -52.25 -10.64
C GLY A 86 4.33 -50.90 -10.14
N ASP A 87 4.85 -50.29 -9.07
CA ASP A 87 4.39 -48.98 -8.57
C ASP A 87 5.56 -48.02 -8.28
N SER A 88 5.83 -47.13 -9.24
CA SER A 88 6.89 -46.11 -9.16
C SER A 88 6.46 -44.81 -8.47
N ARG A 89 5.19 -44.68 -8.06
CA ARG A 89 4.67 -43.43 -7.49
C ARG A 89 5.26 -43.12 -6.13
N SER A 90 5.40 -44.12 -5.26
CA SER A 90 6.01 -43.96 -3.93
C SER A 90 7.47 -43.55 -4.03
N TYR A 91 8.23 -44.21 -4.91
CA TYR A 91 9.60 -43.82 -5.25
C TYR A 91 9.70 -42.37 -5.76
N THR A 92 8.84 -41.98 -6.70
CA THR A 92 8.84 -40.61 -7.26
C THR A 92 8.56 -39.56 -6.19
N LYS A 93 7.59 -39.81 -5.29
CA LYS A 93 7.29 -38.93 -4.15
C LYS A 93 8.48 -38.83 -3.17
N ALA A 94 9.10 -39.96 -2.84
CA ALA A 94 10.28 -39.99 -1.97
C ALA A 94 11.45 -39.22 -2.58
N ARG A 95 11.68 -39.36 -3.89
CA ARG A 95 12.75 -38.66 -4.62
C ARG A 95 12.52 -37.15 -4.65
N PHE A 96 11.28 -36.70 -4.90
CA PHE A 96 10.89 -35.30 -4.81
C PHE A 96 11.14 -34.73 -3.41
N ALA A 97 10.73 -35.46 -2.36
CA ALA A 97 10.94 -35.06 -0.98
C ALA A 97 12.43 -34.94 -0.62
N ALA A 98 13.26 -35.87 -1.09
CA ALA A 98 14.72 -35.80 -0.91
C ALA A 98 15.33 -34.58 -1.61
N ALA A 99 14.92 -34.27 -2.84
CA ALA A 99 15.35 -33.07 -3.55
C ALA A 99 14.96 -31.78 -2.83
N ASN A 100 13.72 -31.67 -2.34
CA ASN A 100 13.25 -30.53 -1.56
C ASN A 100 13.97 -30.39 -0.21
N ALA A 101 14.27 -31.50 0.46
CA ALA A 101 15.03 -31.46 1.71
C ALA A 101 16.45 -30.90 1.50
N LEU A 102 17.09 -31.18 0.37
CA LEU A 102 18.38 -30.59 0.01
C LEU A 102 18.27 -29.07 -0.13
N LEU A 103 17.20 -28.55 -0.75
CA LEU A 103 16.98 -27.12 -0.94
C LEU A 103 16.73 -26.32 0.35
N GLN A 104 16.52 -27.00 1.49
CA GLN A 104 16.52 -26.34 2.82
C GLN A 104 17.91 -25.81 3.21
N VAL A 105 18.98 -26.31 2.56
CA VAL A 105 20.35 -25.87 2.77
C VAL A 105 20.79 -25.02 1.58
N ASN A 106 21.22 -23.79 1.85
CA ASN A 106 21.64 -22.86 0.79
C ASN A 106 23.14 -22.98 0.44
N THR A 107 23.55 -24.11 -0.12
CA THR A 107 24.91 -24.33 -0.65
C THR A 107 24.87 -24.78 -2.10
N THR A 108 25.91 -24.47 -2.88
CA THR A 108 26.03 -24.88 -4.30
C THR A 108 25.89 -26.39 -4.44
N LEU A 109 26.54 -27.16 -3.55
CA LEU A 109 26.46 -28.62 -3.55
C LEU A 109 25.06 -29.17 -3.27
N ALA A 110 24.26 -28.51 -2.42
CA ALA A 110 22.88 -28.92 -2.17
C ALA A 110 22.00 -28.64 -3.40
N VAL A 111 22.16 -27.48 -4.03
CA VAL A 111 21.45 -27.08 -5.25
C VAL A 111 21.79 -28.02 -6.42
N GLU A 112 23.06 -28.34 -6.62
CA GLU A 112 23.52 -29.26 -7.67
C GLU A 112 22.90 -30.66 -7.49
N LYS A 113 22.93 -31.20 -6.26
CA LYS A 113 22.33 -32.51 -5.99
C LYS A 113 20.81 -32.51 -6.17
N ALA A 114 20.13 -31.44 -5.75
CA ALA A 114 18.69 -31.31 -5.96
C ALA A 114 18.36 -31.24 -7.46
N LEU A 115 19.13 -30.48 -8.23
CA LEU A 115 18.98 -30.37 -9.69
C LEU A 115 19.11 -31.74 -10.37
N VAL A 116 20.11 -32.54 -9.99
CA VAL A 116 20.27 -33.92 -10.51
C VAL A 116 19.04 -34.77 -10.23
N HIS A 117 18.50 -34.73 -9.00
CA HIS A 117 17.26 -35.47 -8.69
C HIS A 117 16.09 -35.04 -9.57
N PHE A 118 15.90 -33.73 -9.75
CA PHE A 118 14.81 -33.18 -10.55
C PHE A 118 14.95 -33.48 -12.05
N GLN A 119 16.16 -33.37 -12.61
CA GLN A 119 16.42 -33.70 -14.01
C GLN A 119 16.19 -35.19 -14.30
N ASP A 120 16.64 -36.07 -13.41
CA ASP A 120 16.39 -37.51 -13.53
C ASP A 120 14.88 -37.83 -13.46
N MET A 121 14.14 -37.13 -12.60
CA MET A 121 12.68 -37.29 -12.51
C MET A 121 11.98 -36.84 -13.79
N LEU A 122 12.34 -35.69 -14.36
CA LEU A 122 11.80 -35.23 -15.65
C LEU A 122 12.16 -36.17 -16.80
N ARG A 123 13.34 -36.80 -16.76
CA ARG A 123 13.75 -37.80 -17.75
C ARG A 123 12.86 -39.05 -17.70
N LEU A 124 12.43 -39.46 -16.51
CA LEU A 124 11.54 -40.61 -16.29
C LEU A 124 10.06 -40.28 -16.53
N CYS A 125 9.66 -39.04 -16.29
CA CYS A 125 8.29 -38.56 -16.48
C CYS A 125 8.33 -37.19 -17.17
N ARG A 126 8.33 -37.21 -18.51
CA ARG A 126 8.43 -35.99 -19.31
C ARG A 126 7.15 -35.16 -19.26
N SER A 127 6.00 -35.76 -18.97
CA SER A 127 4.74 -35.03 -18.75
C SER A 127 4.71 -34.18 -17.46
N ASP A 128 5.72 -34.30 -16.60
CA ASP A 128 5.95 -33.47 -15.40
C ASP A 128 4.72 -33.30 -14.49
N ASN A 129 4.23 -34.41 -13.95
CA ASN A 129 3.10 -34.42 -13.03
C ASN A 129 3.35 -33.75 -11.67
N LEU A 130 4.59 -33.33 -11.36
CA LEU A 130 4.97 -32.70 -10.10
C LEU A 130 5.37 -31.21 -10.26
N GLY A 131 5.32 -30.68 -11.49
CA GLY A 131 5.67 -29.28 -11.77
C GLY A 131 7.16 -28.98 -11.51
N ILE A 132 8.03 -29.94 -11.78
CA ILE A 132 9.49 -29.84 -11.66
C ILE A 132 10.06 -28.85 -12.69
N ARG A 133 9.44 -28.72 -13.87
CA ARG A 133 9.84 -27.76 -14.92
C ARG A 133 9.77 -26.30 -14.47
N ASP A 134 9.00 -26.02 -13.42
CA ASP A 134 8.88 -24.71 -12.79
C ASP A 134 9.91 -24.49 -11.66
N ILE A 135 10.77 -25.48 -11.36
CA ILE A 135 11.80 -25.42 -10.32
C ILE A 135 13.19 -25.38 -10.95
N VAL A 136 13.42 -26.22 -11.96
CA VAL A 136 14.73 -26.42 -12.61
C VAL A 136 15.40 -25.12 -13.10
N PRO A 137 14.71 -24.19 -13.80
CA PRO A 137 15.34 -22.95 -14.27
C PRO A 137 15.91 -22.11 -13.12
N GLY A 138 15.19 -22.03 -12.00
CA GLY A 138 15.67 -21.35 -10.80
C GLY A 138 16.94 -21.96 -10.22
N LEU A 139 17.06 -23.29 -10.21
CA LEU A 139 18.27 -23.96 -9.76
C LEU A 139 19.46 -23.69 -10.69
N LEU A 140 19.23 -23.71 -12.01
CA LEU A 140 20.25 -23.39 -13.01
C LEU A 140 20.78 -21.96 -12.83
N LEU A 141 19.88 -20.97 -12.62
CA LEU A 141 20.29 -19.59 -12.32
C LEU A 141 21.06 -19.45 -11.01
N ARG A 142 20.72 -20.23 -9.98
CA ARG A 142 21.46 -20.23 -8.69
C ARG A 142 22.86 -20.84 -8.81
N LEU A 143 23.09 -21.66 -9.83
CA LEU A 143 24.37 -22.28 -10.15
C LEU A 143 25.18 -21.46 -11.18
N GLY A 144 24.65 -20.34 -11.68
CA GLY A 144 25.29 -19.55 -12.74
C GLY A 144 25.23 -20.21 -14.12
N ARG A 145 24.37 -21.22 -14.31
CA ARG A 145 24.22 -21.99 -15.56
C ARG A 145 23.18 -21.33 -16.47
N GLU A 146 23.45 -20.09 -16.86
CA GLU A 146 22.51 -19.21 -17.57
C GLU A 146 22.10 -19.76 -18.95
N GLN A 147 23.04 -20.35 -19.69
CA GLN A 147 22.77 -20.87 -21.04
C GLN A 147 21.82 -22.07 -20.95
N GLU A 148 22.08 -22.96 -20.00
CA GLU A 148 21.23 -24.12 -19.77
C GLU A 148 19.85 -23.72 -19.26
N CYS A 149 19.75 -22.64 -18.48
CA CYS A 149 18.47 -22.08 -18.07
C CYS A 149 17.67 -21.62 -19.30
N TYR A 150 18.29 -20.85 -20.20
CA TYR A 150 17.64 -20.37 -21.41
C TYR A 150 17.22 -21.52 -22.33
N ASP A 151 18.15 -22.43 -22.63
CA ASP A 151 17.91 -23.60 -23.49
C ASP A 151 16.75 -24.45 -22.94
N PHE A 152 16.71 -24.66 -21.62
CA PHE A 152 15.62 -25.39 -20.95
C PHE A 152 14.29 -24.66 -21.12
N LEU A 153 14.22 -23.36 -20.83
CA LEU A 153 12.99 -22.57 -20.96
C LEU A 153 12.49 -22.57 -22.42
N LYS A 154 13.40 -22.32 -23.38
CA LYS A 154 13.07 -22.30 -24.80
C LYS A 154 12.52 -23.65 -25.26
N TRP A 155 13.21 -24.75 -24.93
CA TRP A 155 12.76 -26.10 -25.30
C TRP A 155 11.33 -26.37 -24.85
N TRP A 156 11.02 -26.11 -23.57
CA TRP A 156 9.66 -26.31 -23.05
C TRP A 156 8.60 -25.41 -23.70
N ALA A 157 8.98 -24.24 -24.19
CA ALA A 157 8.06 -23.33 -24.85
C ALA A 157 7.77 -23.72 -26.31
N VAL A 158 8.70 -24.39 -26.99
CA VAL A 158 8.61 -24.64 -28.44
C VAL A 158 8.45 -26.11 -28.82
N VAL A 159 8.69 -27.06 -27.91
CA VAL A 159 8.66 -28.51 -28.21
C VAL A 159 7.35 -28.99 -28.85
N ASP A 160 6.22 -28.35 -28.51
CA ASP A 160 4.88 -28.66 -29.04
C ASP A 160 4.42 -27.70 -30.15
N ASP A 161 5.32 -26.92 -30.75
CA ASP A 161 4.96 -26.02 -31.86
C ASP A 161 5.07 -26.68 -33.24
N GLU A 162 4.46 -26.09 -34.27
CA GLU A 162 4.45 -26.69 -35.62
C GLU A 162 5.85 -26.87 -36.22
N HIS A 163 6.84 -26.10 -35.75
CA HIS A 163 8.21 -26.12 -36.25
C HIS A 163 9.07 -27.17 -35.54
N HIS A 164 8.65 -27.65 -34.36
CA HIS A 164 9.31 -28.70 -33.59
C HIS A 164 8.38 -29.91 -33.43
N TYR A 165 8.79 -31.06 -33.96
CA TYR A 165 7.99 -32.30 -33.87
C TYR A 165 6.57 -32.19 -34.46
N ASN A 166 6.33 -31.25 -35.39
CA ASN A 166 5.02 -31.00 -36.03
C ASN A 166 3.87 -30.77 -35.03
N GLY A 167 4.16 -30.20 -33.86
CA GLY A 167 3.20 -29.96 -32.79
C GLY A 167 2.60 -31.23 -32.15
N ARG A 168 3.32 -32.35 -32.22
CA ARG A 168 2.86 -33.67 -31.73
C ARG A 168 3.93 -34.40 -30.94
N TYR A 169 4.59 -33.71 -29.99
CA TYR A 169 5.56 -34.38 -29.14
C TYR A 169 4.84 -35.35 -28.19
N ASP A 170 5.24 -36.62 -28.22
CA ASP A 170 4.67 -37.65 -27.34
C ASP A 170 5.42 -37.64 -26.00
N TRP A 171 4.75 -37.10 -24.97
CA TRP A 171 5.29 -36.99 -23.62
C TRP A 171 5.52 -38.35 -22.93
N ASP A 172 4.87 -39.42 -23.39
CA ASP A 172 5.04 -40.77 -22.84
C ASP A 172 6.15 -41.56 -23.57
N ASP A 173 6.56 -41.11 -24.76
CA ASP A 173 7.68 -41.71 -25.50
C ASP A 173 9.02 -41.17 -24.99
N THR A 174 9.67 -41.96 -24.13
CA THR A 174 11.00 -41.65 -23.59
C THR A 174 12.16 -41.84 -24.58
N SER A 175 11.89 -42.29 -25.80
CA SER A 175 12.88 -42.44 -26.87
C SER A 175 13.06 -41.17 -27.72
N LEU A 176 12.07 -40.27 -27.73
CA LEU A 176 12.17 -38.99 -28.45
C LEU A 176 13.31 -38.12 -27.91
N PRO A 177 13.90 -37.23 -28.74
CA PRO A 177 14.92 -36.30 -28.27
C PRO A 177 14.36 -35.39 -27.18
N TYR A 178 15.16 -35.13 -26.14
CA TYR A 178 14.73 -34.46 -24.92
C TYR A 178 15.75 -33.43 -24.48
N LEU A 179 15.30 -32.19 -24.25
CA LEU A 179 16.17 -31.04 -23.98
C LEU A 179 17.34 -30.95 -24.99
N ASP A 180 16.97 -31.05 -26.27
CA ASP A 180 17.87 -31.12 -27.43
C ASP A 180 18.16 -29.74 -28.05
N ILE A 181 17.52 -28.67 -27.58
CA ILE A 181 17.98 -27.30 -27.84
C ILE A 181 19.22 -27.03 -26.99
N ARG A 182 20.32 -26.65 -27.65
CA ARG A 182 21.61 -26.36 -27.01
C ARG A 182 22.25 -25.12 -27.64
N GLY A 183 22.67 -24.17 -26.81
CA GLY A 183 23.33 -22.96 -27.27
C GLY A 183 22.42 -22.04 -28.06
N ALA A 184 21.12 -22.00 -27.73
CA ALA A 184 20.21 -21.03 -28.33
C ALA A 184 20.67 -19.60 -28.02
N ASP A 185 20.36 -18.66 -28.92
CA ASP A 185 20.80 -17.27 -28.76
C ASP A 185 20.02 -16.61 -27.62
N VAL A 186 20.65 -16.49 -26.46
CA VAL A 186 20.05 -15.91 -25.27
C VAL A 186 19.72 -14.42 -25.46
N PHE A 187 20.24 -13.75 -26.49
CA PHE A 187 19.94 -12.35 -26.81
C PHE A 187 18.76 -12.18 -27.78
N GLU A 188 18.26 -13.27 -28.37
CA GLU A 188 17.12 -13.22 -29.30
C GLU A 188 15.85 -12.69 -28.62
N ALA A 189 14.96 -12.10 -29.44
CA ALA A 189 13.63 -11.71 -29.01
C ALA A 189 12.85 -12.92 -28.50
N VAL A 190 12.08 -12.73 -27.43
CA VAL A 190 11.40 -13.83 -26.74
C VAL A 190 9.89 -13.85 -27.00
N ASP A 191 9.37 -12.86 -27.72
CA ASP A 191 7.93 -12.66 -27.96
C ASP A 191 7.26 -13.89 -28.58
N ASP A 192 7.97 -14.61 -29.44
CA ASP A 192 7.46 -15.77 -30.18
C ASP A 192 7.13 -16.98 -29.29
N PHE A 193 7.76 -17.09 -28.11
CA PHE A 193 7.61 -18.26 -27.24
C PHE A 193 7.29 -17.94 -25.79
N ALA A 194 7.57 -16.73 -25.30
CA ALA A 194 7.35 -16.35 -23.91
C ALA A 194 5.90 -16.54 -23.47
N GLY A 195 4.93 -16.32 -24.37
CA GLY A 195 3.50 -16.53 -24.10
C GLY A 195 3.09 -17.98 -23.79
N ARG A 196 3.96 -18.96 -24.04
CA ARG A 196 3.72 -20.39 -23.77
C ARG A 196 4.30 -20.86 -22.43
N LEU A 197 5.08 -20.00 -21.76
CA LEU A 197 5.72 -20.30 -20.49
C LEU A 197 4.76 -20.16 -19.30
N SER A 198 5.01 -20.93 -18.24
CA SER A 198 4.30 -20.79 -16.96
C SER A 198 4.71 -19.51 -16.21
N LEU A 199 3.99 -19.18 -15.13
CA LEU A 199 4.35 -18.06 -14.23
C LEU A 199 5.78 -18.14 -13.72
N SER A 200 6.16 -19.28 -13.13
CA SER A 200 7.51 -19.49 -12.62
C SER A 200 8.56 -19.37 -13.73
N GLN A 201 8.29 -19.93 -14.91
CA GLN A 201 9.21 -19.88 -16.05
C GLN A 201 9.40 -18.47 -16.61
N LEU A 202 8.32 -17.68 -16.73
CA LEU A 202 8.40 -16.28 -17.14
C LEU A 202 9.23 -15.44 -16.17
N ILE A 203 9.10 -15.67 -14.87
CA ILE A 203 9.91 -14.99 -13.85
C ILE A 203 11.39 -15.33 -14.01
N PHE A 204 11.74 -16.59 -14.25
CA PHE A 204 13.13 -16.98 -14.46
C PHE A 204 13.70 -16.42 -15.76
N LEU A 205 12.90 -16.36 -16.83
CA LEU A 205 13.31 -15.71 -18.08
C LEU A 205 13.54 -14.20 -17.87
N ALA A 206 12.65 -13.52 -17.14
CA ALA A 206 12.79 -12.11 -16.81
C ALA A 206 14.05 -11.86 -15.97
N LEU A 207 14.29 -12.69 -14.94
CA LEU A 207 15.48 -12.60 -14.09
C LEU A 207 16.76 -12.84 -14.89
N LEU A 208 16.75 -13.80 -15.82
CA LEU A 208 17.88 -14.05 -16.72
C LEU A 208 18.16 -12.84 -17.62
N LYS A 209 17.13 -12.30 -18.30
CA LYS A 209 17.29 -11.13 -19.18
C LYS A 209 17.75 -9.88 -18.41
N LEU A 210 17.25 -9.68 -17.20
CA LEU A 210 17.72 -8.62 -16.29
C LEU A 210 19.19 -8.80 -15.90
N ARG A 211 19.63 -10.04 -15.60
CA ARG A 211 21.05 -10.32 -15.32
C ARG A 211 21.95 -9.98 -16.51
N LEU A 212 21.54 -10.37 -17.72
CA LEU A 212 22.27 -10.07 -18.94
C LEU A 212 22.34 -8.57 -19.22
N HIS A 213 21.23 -7.85 -19.01
CA HIS A 213 21.20 -6.39 -19.13
C HIS A 213 22.21 -5.74 -18.18
N LEU A 214 22.20 -6.14 -16.91
CA LEU A 214 23.14 -5.59 -15.91
C LEU A 214 24.60 -5.91 -16.24
N ASP A 215 24.87 -7.13 -16.70
CA ASP A 215 26.23 -7.55 -17.08
C ASP A 215 26.75 -6.80 -18.32
N ILE A 216 25.88 -6.48 -19.28
CA ILE A 216 26.22 -5.68 -20.46
C ILE A 216 26.38 -4.20 -20.08
N ASP A 217 25.51 -3.67 -19.22
CA ASP A 217 25.57 -2.29 -18.73
C ASP A 217 26.86 -2.00 -17.95
N GLU A 218 27.36 -2.98 -17.18
CA GLU A 218 28.68 -2.89 -16.53
C GLU A 218 29.83 -2.72 -17.53
N TYR A 219 29.73 -3.34 -18.71
CA TYR A 219 30.74 -3.19 -19.76
C TYR A 219 30.73 -1.77 -20.34
N ASP A 220 29.54 -1.22 -20.59
CA ASP A 220 29.35 0.11 -21.19
C ASP A 220 29.86 1.24 -20.28
N GLU A 221 29.50 1.23 -18.99
CA GLU A 221 29.92 2.25 -18.03
C GLU A 221 31.45 2.34 -17.87
N ALA A 222 32.14 1.20 -17.90
CA ALA A 222 33.58 1.16 -17.68
C ALA A 222 34.39 1.84 -18.80
N GLU A 223 33.87 1.80 -20.04
CA GLU A 223 34.49 2.47 -21.18
C GLU A 223 34.27 3.99 -21.16
N ASP A 224 33.14 4.47 -20.61
CA ASP A 224 32.84 5.91 -20.46
C ASP A 224 33.85 6.63 -19.57
N PHE A 225 34.45 5.91 -18.62
CA PHE A 225 35.56 6.42 -17.79
C PHE A 225 36.94 6.33 -18.47
N GLY A 226 37.01 5.87 -19.73
CA GLY A 226 38.25 5.77 -20.49
C GLY A 226 39.25 4.78 -19.89
N LEU A 227 38.76 3.78 -19.14
CA LEU A 227 39.57 2.72 -18.55
C LEU A 227 39.57 1.52 -19.50
N PRO A 228 40.66 1.23 -20.24
CA PRO A 228 40.76 -0.02 -20.95
C PRO A 228 40.85 -1.12 -19.88
N TRP A 229 39.90 -2.06 -19.86
CA TRP A 229 40.08 -3.27 -19.08
C TRP A 229 41.32 -3.99 -19.61
N LEU A 230 42.47 -3.83 -18.93
CA LEU A 230 43.65 -4.67 -19.19
C LEU A 230 43.31 -6.17 -19.01
N THR A 231 42.25 -6.47 -18.25
CA THR A 231 41.67 -7.80 -18.04
C THR A 231 40.13 -7.68 -17.96
N TRP A 232 39.41 -8.15 -18.99
CA TRP A 232 37.95 -8.36 -18.96
C TRP A 232 37.65 -9.83 -18.62
N PRO A 233 36.67 -10.13 -17.74
CA PRO A 233 35.85 -9.21 -16.97
C PRO A 233 36.62 -8.46 -15.85
N PRO A 234 36.11 -7.31 -15.36
CA PRO A 234 36.62 -6.64 -14.18
C PRO A 234 36.91 -7.60 -13.03
N PRO A 235 38.02 -7.41 -12.28
CA PRO A 235 38.18 -8.06 -10.99
C PRO A 235 37.14 -7.57 -9.95
N HIS A 236 36.52 -6.40 -10.17
CA HIS A 236 35.51 -5.81 -9.30
C HIS A 236 34.36 -5.26 -10.13
N THR A 237 33.16 -5.77 -9.91
CA THR A 237 31.91 -5.27 -10.48
C THR A 237 31.22 -4.32 -9.50
N LYS A 238 30.39 -3.38 -9.99
CA LYS A 238 29.48 -2.61 -9.11
C LYS A 238 28.48 -3.54 -8.38
N PHE A 239 28.27 -4.72 -8.92
CA PHE A 239 27.39 -5.78 -8.42
C PHE A 239 28.07 -6.74 -7.44
N MET A 240 27.27 -7.38 -6.60
CA MET A 240 27.69 -8.39 -5.62
C MET A 240 27.97 -9.77 -6.23
N ARG A 241 27.68 -9.96 -7.53
CA ARG A 241 27.92 -11.20 -8.29
C ARG A 241 28.94 -10.97 -9.42
N PRO A 242 29.70 -11.99 -9.84
CA PRO A 242 30.51 -11.89 -11.05
C PRO A 242 29.63 -11.79 -12.31
N ILE A 243 30.21 -11.22 -13.38
CA ILE A 243 29.62 -11.19 -14.72
C ILE A 243 29.45 -12.61 -15.24
N GLY A 244 28.29 -12.93 -15.83
CA GLY A 244 28.00 -14.25 -16.39
C GLY A 244 28.89 -14.62 -17.57
N GLU A 245 29.20 -15.91 -17.74
CA GLU A 245 30.06 -16.40 -18.83
C GLU A 245 29.52 -16.05 -20.22
N ILE A 246 28.20 -15.95 -20.38
CA ILE A 246 27.54 -15.62 -21.65
C ILE A 246 27.93 -14.23 -22.10
N VAL A 247 27.81 -13.24 -21.20
CA VAL A 247 28.16 -11.86 -21.51
C VAL A 247 29.67 -11.72 -21.71
N GLN A 248 30.48 -12.39 -20.89
CA GLN A 248 31.93 -12.43 -21.10
C GLN A 248 32.31 -12.88 -22.51
N LYS A 249 31.69 -13.95 -23.02
CA LYS A 249 31.90 -14.45 -24.38
C LYS A 249 31.34 -13.50 -25.44
N LYS A 250 30.12 -12.97 -25.24
CA LYS A 250 29.44 -12.09 -26.19
C LYS A 250 30.22 -10.80 -26.42
N VAL A 251 30.69 -10.15 -25.35
CA VAL A 251 31.51 -8.92 -25.41
C VAL A 251 32.77 -9.13 -26.24
N GLY A 252 33.38 -10.31 -26.21
CA GLY A 252 34.52 -10.65 -27.06
C GLY A 252 34.20 -10.78 -28.56
N THR A 253 32.93 -10.74 -28.95
CA THR A 253 32.46 -10.97 -30.34
C THR A 253 31.68 -9.82 -30.96
N ILE A 254 31.19 -8.87 -30.17
CA ILE A 254 30.39 -7.72 -30.63
C ILE A 254 31.26 -6.48 -30.83
N THR A 255 30.80 -5.53 -31.65
CA THR A 255 31.49 -4.26 -31.84
C THR A 255 30.96 -3.18 -30.88
N ARG A 256 31.77 -2.17 -30.56
CA ARG A 256 31.42 -1.10 -29.60
C ARG A 256 30.08 -0.41 -29.89
N PRO A 257 29.73 -0.07 -31.15
CA PRO A 257 28.43 0.54 -31.45
C PRO A 257 27.22 -0.36 -31.13
N ASP A 258 27.40 -1.68 -31.04
CA ASP A 258 26.31 -2.63 -30.82
C ASP A 258 25.91 -2.75 -29.35
N VAL A 259 26.78 -2.35 -28.41
CA VAL A 259 26.58 -2.55 -26.96
C VAL A 259 25.35 -1.82 -26.43
N PRO A 260 25.14 -0.51 -26.71
CA PRO A 260 23.95 0.20 -26.25
C PRO A 260 22.66 -0.40 -26.82
N GLU A 261 22.67 -0.82 -28.09
CA GLU A 261 21.51 -1.43 -28.75
C GLU A 261 21.15 -2.78 -28.10
N ILE A 262 22.15 -3.61 -27.79
CA ILE A 262 21.95 -4.88 -27.08
C ILE A 262 21.44 -4.62 -25.65
N SER A 263 22.03 -3.66 -24.94
CA SER A 263 21.60 -3.29 -23.58
C SER A 263 20.15 -2.83 -23.55
N GLU A 264 19.77 -1.94 -24.46
CA GLU A 264 18.41 -1.42 -24.59
C GLU A 264 17.42 -2.52 -25.01
N SER A 265 17.81 -3.39 -25.94
CA SER A 265 17.00 -4.55 -26.33
C SER A 265 16.74 -5.48 -25.14
N LEU A 266 17.77 -5.83 -24.37
CA LEU A 266 17.62 -6.66 -23.16
C LEU A 266 16.73 -5.98 -22.11
N LYS A 267 16.87 -4.65 -21.96
CA LYS A 267 16.03 -3.86 -21.06
C LYS A 267 14.56 -3.95 -21.45
N ASN A 268 14.25 -3.66 -22.70
CA ASN A 268 12.89 -3.72 -23.23
C ASN A 268 12.30 -5.14 -23.08
N GLN A 269 13.09 -6.17 -23.37
CA GLN A 269 12.67 -7.56 -23.23
C GLN A 269 12.36 -7.94 -21.78
N TYR A 270 13.22 -7.64 -20.80
CA TYR A 270 12.93 -8.01 -19.41
C TYR A 270 11.72 -7.23 -18.89
N GLN A 271 11.57 -5.94 -19.23
CA GLN A 271 10.42 -5.13 -18.82
C GLN A 271 9.10 -5.65 -19.41
N ALA A 272 9.11 -6.06 -20.69
CA ALA A 272 7.97 -6.73 -21.32
C ALA A 272 7.61 -8.04 -20.58
N LEU A 273 8.61 -8.84 -20.19
CA LEU A 273 8.40 -10.05 -19.40
C LEU A 273 7.81 -9.74 -18.01
N LEU A 274 8.25 -8.66 -17.34
CA LEU A 274 7.66 -8.24 -16.06
C LEU A 274 6.16 -7.88 -16.23
N ALA A 275 5.82 -7.19 -17.32
CA ALA A 275 4.43 -6.88 -17.65
C ALA A 275 3.60 -8.15 -17.96
N MET A 276 4.18 -9.13 -18.64
CA MET A 276 3.55 -10.44 -18.87
C MET A 276 3.29 -11.20 -17.57
N VAL A 277 4.27 -11.21 -16.66
CA VAL A 277 4.13 -11.81 -15.32
C VAL A 277 2.98 -11.13 -14.57
N HIS A 278 2.94 -9.79 -14.53
CA HIS A 278 1.85 -9.05 -13.89
C HIS A 278 0.48 -9.37 -14.52
N LYS A 279 0.39 -9.40 -15.85
CA LYS A 279 -0.84 -9.72 -16.57
C LYS A 279 -1.33 -11.13 -16.28
N MET A 280 -0.42 -12.09 -16.14
CA MET A 280 -0.78 -13.47 -15.85
C MET A 280 -1.17 -13.66 -14.37
N ASN A 281 -0.53 -12.94 -13.45
CA ASN A 281 -0.87 -12.97 -12.04
C ASN A 281 -0.50 -11.64 -11.36
N SER A 282 -1.50 -10.78 -11.12
CA SER A 282 -1.28 -9.45 -10.53
C SER A 282 -0.85 -9.51 -9.06
N HIS A 283 -1.10 -10.62 -8.37
CA HIS A 283 -0.72 -10.82 -6.97
C HIS A 283 0.76 -11.21 -6.78
N PHE A 284 1.45 -11.59 -7.86
CA PHE A 284 2.80 -12.12 -7.76
C PHE A 284 3.80 -11.12 -7.16
N TRP A 285 3.81 -9.87 -7.63
CA TRP A 285 4.77 -8.88 -7.18
C TRP A 285 4.60 -8.51 -5.71
N ASP A 286 3.35 -8.32 -5.28
CA ASP A 286 3.01 -8.11 -3.87
C ASP A 286 3.49 -9.28 -3.00
N ALA A 287 3.26 -10.52 -3.44
CA ALA A 287 3.71 -11.72 -2.72
C ALA A 287 5.25 -11.89 -2.69
N LEU A 288 5.96 -11.41 -3.73
CA LEU A 288 7.41 -11.52 -3.82
C LEU A 288 8.12 -10.60 -2.82
N VAL A 289 7.61 -9.37 -2.69
CA VAL A 289 8.21 -8.30 -1.88
C VAL A 289 7.70 -8.27 -0.43
N ASP A 290 6.68 -9.07 -0.09
CA ASP A 290 6.15 -9.16 1.26
C ASP A 290 7.15 -9.83 2.22
N GLU A 291 7.50 -9.10 3.28
CA GLU A 291 8.45 -9.50 4.32
C GLU A 291 7.76 -9.87 5.65
N SER A 292 6.46 -10.17 5.61
CA SER A 292 5.72 -10.65 6.79
C SER A 292 6.39 -11.85 7.48
N ASP A 293 6.33 -11.85 8.81
CA ASP A 293 6.87 -12.89 9.67
C ASP A 293 6.14 -14.23 9.45
N ASP A 294 4.85 -14.15 9.12
CA ASP A 294 4.00 -15.30 8.76
C ASP A 294 4.26 -15.75 7.33
N LYS A 295 5.06 -16.81 7.18
CA LYS A 295 5.24 -17.47 5.88
C LYS A 295 3.97 -18.25 5.52
N PRO A 296 3.30 -17.94 4.40
CA PRO A 296 2.12 -18.69 3.99
C PRO A 296 2.48 -20.16 3.78
N SER A 297 1.58 -21.06 4.19
CA SER A 297 1.73 -22.48 3.86
C SER A 297 1.64 -22.66 2.35
N LEU A 298 2.43 -23.59 1.81
CA LEU A 298 2.31 -23.96 0.40
C LEU A 298 0.90 -24.48 0.09
N PRO A 299 0.23 -23.96 -0.94
CA PRO A 299 -1.11 -24.39 -1.29
C PRO A 299 -1.09 -25.83 -1.84
N SER A 300 -2.10 -26.61 -1.49
CA SER A 300 -2.30 -27.96 -2.03
C SER A 300 -2.90 -27.95 -3.44
N ALA A 301 -3.60 -26.87 -3.80
CA ALA A 301 -4.18 -26.62 -5.11
C ALA A 301 -4.28 -25.12 -5.35
N TYR A 302 -4.33 -24.71 -6.62
CA TYR A 302 -4.49 -23.32 -7.02
C TYR A 302 -5.24 -23.23 -8.36
N SER A 303 -5.72 -22.04 -8.69
CA SER A 303 -6.22 -21.71 -10.02
C SER A 303 -5.26 -20.72 -10.68
N ARG A 304 -5.17 -20.73 -12.02
CA ARG A 304 -4.36 -19.73 -12.75
C ARG A 304 -4.82 -18.32 -12.39
N GLY A 305 -3.88 -17.44 -12.11
CA GLY A 305 -4.11 -16.06 -11.66
C GLY A 305 -4.45 -15.90 -10.18
N SER A 306 -4.52 -16.98 -9.38
CA SER A 306 -4.89 -16.88 -7.97
C SER A 306 -3.71 -16.49 -7.06
N VAL A 307 -4.01 -16.04 -5.83
CA VAL A 307 -3.01 -15.73 -4.80
C VAL A 307 -2.19 -16.97 -4.43
N GLU A 308 -2.81 -18.15 -4.44
CA GLU A 308 -2.14 -19.43 -4.18
C GLU A 308 -1.10 -19.74 -5.27
N GLU A 309 -1.41 -19.49 -6.54
CA GLU A 309 -0.43 -19.63 -7.63
C GLU A 309 0.76 -18.69 -7.43
N ALA A 310 0.51 -17.43 -7.05
CA ALA A 310 1.54 -16.46 -6.74
C ALA A 310 2.43 -16.93 -5.58
N ILE A 311 1.84 -17.41 -4.47
CA ILE A 311 2.58 -17.96 -3.32
C ILE A 311 3.48 -19.12 -3.75
N LEU A 312 2.97 -20.04 -4.57
CA LEU A 312 3.75 -21.17 -5.07
C LEU A 312 4.89 -20.72 -5.99
N ALA A 313 4.64 -19.78 -6.90
CA ALA A 313 5.65 -19.23 -7.79
C ALA A 313 6.76 -18.50 -7.01
N VAL A 314 6.39 -17.67 -6.04
CA VAL A 314 7.33 -16.99 -5.13
C VAL A 314 8.17 -18.02 -4.37
N HIS A 315 7.54 -19.07 -3.82
CA HIS A 315 8.30 -20.13 -3.13
C HIS A 315 9.39 -20.74 -4.02
N ARG A 316 9.09 -20.96 -5.30
CA ARG A 316 10.03 -21.54 -6.27
C ARG A 316 11.13 -20.58 -6.69
N CYS A 317 10.82 -19.30 -6.89
CA CYS A 317 11.77 -18.34 -7.46
C CYS A 317 12.53 -17.49 -6.42
N LYS A 318 11.99 -17.31 -5.20
CA LYS A 318 12.49 -16.34 -4.20
C LYS A 318 13.98 -16.47 -3.94
N LYS A 319 14.53 -17.69 -3.83
CA LYS A 319 15.97 -17.89 -3.62
C LYS A 319 16.82 -17.47 -4.81
N ALA A 320 16.38 -17.71 -6.04
CA ALA A 320 17.09 -17.25 -7.23
C ALA A 320 17.07 -15.71 -7.33
N CYS A 321 15.93 -15.10 -6.97
CA CYS A 321 15.79 -13.65 -6.90
C CYS A 321 16.70 -13.04 -5.81
N GLU A 322 16.63 -13.52 -4.56
CA GLU A 322 17.45 -13.06 -3.42
C GLU A 322 18.96 -13.16 -3.68
N GLU A 323 19.41 -14.23 -4.33
CA GLU A 323 20.82 -14.42 -4.71
C GLU A 323 21.28 -13.49 -5.84
N THR A 324 20.34 -12.77 -6.46
CA THR A 324 20.59 -11.70 -7.44
C THR A 324 20.29 -10.34 -6.80
N HIS A 325 20.92 -10.03 -5.68
CA HIS A 325 20.57 -8.90 -4.82
C HIS A 325 20.43 -7.55 -5.56
N ASP A 326 21.35 -7.28 -6.50
CA ASP A 326 21.32 -6.04 -7.28
C ASP A 326 20.13 -6.00 -8.26
N ALA A 327 19.81 -7.13 -8.89
CA ALA A 327 18.63 -7.26 -9.73
C ALA A 327 17.34 -7.14 -8.92
N MET A 328 17.33 -7.56 -7.66
CA MET A 328 16.16 -7.37 -6.79
C MET A 328 15.88 -5.90 -6.55
N SER A 329 16.88 -5.05 -6.33
CA SER A 329 16.63 -3.61 -6.13
C SER A 329 16.03 -2.95 -7.37
N ILE A 330 16.49 -3.35 -8.56
CA ILE A 330 15.98 -2.81 -9.83
C ILE A 330 14.59 -3.34 -10.11
N LEU A 331 14.40 -4.66 -9.97
CA LEU A 331 13.11 -5.30 -10.11
C LEU A 331 12.08 -4.68 -9.15
N ASP A 332 12.45 -4.44 -7.89
CA ASP A 332 11.60 -3.82 -6.88
C ASP A 332 11.13 -2.40 -7.30
N SER A 333 12.02 -1.65 -7.96
CA SER A 333 11.72 -0.33 -8.50
C SER A 333 10.79 -0.41 -9.71
N ASP A 334 11.13 -1.22 -10.70
CA ASP A 334 10.37 -1.36 -11.96
C ASP A 334 8.96 -1.89 -11.70
N VAL A 335 8.80 -2.88 -10.81
CA VAL A 335 7.49 -3.45 -10.49
C VAL A 335 6.63 -2.55 -9.60
N SER A 336 7.21 -1.48 -9.03
CA SER A 336 6.43 -0.50 -8.26
C SER A 336 5.38 0.22 -9.11
N GLU A 337 5.54 0.23 -10.43
CA GLU A 337 4.55 0.78 -11.36
C GLU A 337 3.30 -0.09 -11.49
N PHE A 338 3.41 -1.39 -11.22
CA PHE A 338 2.28 -2.33 -11.22
C PHE A 338 1.50 -2.36 -9.90
N THR A 339 1.88 -1.52 -8.94
CA THR A 339 1.26 -1.53 -7.62
C THR A 339 -0.14 -0.95 -7.66
N GLU A 340 -1.13 -1.78 -7.34
CA GLU A 340 -2.52 -1.34 -7.26
C GLU A 340 -2.78 -0.54 -5.99
N VAL A 341 -3.66 0.46 -6.12
CA VAL A 341 -4.16 1.22 -4.96
C VAL A 341 -4.95 0.26 -4.07
N TYR A 342 -4.55 0.13 -2.82
CA TYR A 342 -5.30 -0.65 -1.84
C TYR A 342 -6.66 0.00 -1.61
N LYS A 343 -7.75 -0.74 -1.85
CA LYS A 343 -9.12 -0.24 -1.75
C LYS A 343 -9.74 -0.39 -0.37
N GLY A 344 -9.07 -1.05 0.57
CA GLY A 344 -9.66 -1.45 1.84
C GLY A 344 -10.36 -2.81 1.74
N PRO A 345 -10.83 -3.38 2.87
CA PRO A 345 -11.70 -4.54 2.84
C PRO A 345 -13.01 -4.17 2.14
N ALA A 346 -13.17 -4.64 0.90
CA ALA A 346 -14.41 -4.52 0.17
C ALA A 346 -15.52 -5.25 0.95
N VAL A 347 -16.63 -4.57 1.16
CA VAL A 347 -17.94 -5.20 1.37
C VAL A 347 -18.07 -6.28 0.30
N ALA A 348 -18.17 -7.53 0.71
CA ALA A 348 -18.40 -8.66 -0.18
C ALA A 348 -19.57 -8.35 -1.13
N SER A 349 -19.32 -8.56 -2.44
CA SER A 349 -20.30 -8.69 -3.52
C SER A 349 -21.53 -7.77 -3.48
N ASP A 350 -21.48 -6.67 -4.22
CA ASP A 350 -22.38 -6.44 -5.36
C ASP A 350 -21.93 -5.18 -6.11
N GLY A 351 -21.95 -5.27 -7.44
CA GLY A 351 -21.31 -4.32 -8.34
C GLY A 351 -21.71 -2.86 -8.10
N VAL A 352 -20.74 -2.05 -7.67
CA VAL A 352 -20.82 -0.60 -7.74
C VAL A 352 -19.49 -0.08 -8.30
N ASN A 353 -19.62 0.72 -9.35
CA ASN A 353 -18.54 1.24 -10.17
C ASN A 353 -17.71 2.27 -9.37
N ILE A 354 -16.38 2.11 -9.33
CA ILE A 354 -15.45 2.90 -8.50
C ILE A 354 -15.14 4.25 -9.18
N GLY A 355 -16.17 4.92 -9.68
CA GLY A 355 -16.12 6.30 -10.19
C GLY A 355 -16.62 7.35 -9.19
N GLU A 356 -17.28 6.95 -8.10
CA GLU A 356 -18.14 7.88 -7.33
C GLU A 356 -17.59 8.39 -5.99
N VAL A 357 -16.43 7.92 -5.50
CA VAL A 357 -15.89 8.43 -4.21
C VAL A 357 -15.29 9.85 -4.36
N ALA A 358 -14.88 10.22 -5.58
CA ALA A 358 -14.49 11.60 -5.92
C ALA A 358 -15.68 12.59 -5.88
N ALA A 359 -16.93 12.11 -5.94
CA ALA A 359 -18.12 12.96 -6.01
C ALA A 359 -18.66 13.41 -4.65
N THR A 360 -18.06 12.98 -3.53
CA THR A 360 -18.61 13.31 -2.21
C THR A 360 -18.31 14.73 -1.73
N SER A 361 -17.25 15.38 -2.24
CA SER A 361 -16.90 16.76 -1.88
C SER A 361 -17.23 17.81 -2.94
N GLU A 362 -17.52 17.40 -4.19
CA GLU A 362 -17.79 18.33 -5.27
C GLU A 362 -19.17 19.00 -5.09
N LYS A 363 -19.20 20.34 -5.15
CA LYS A 363 -20.44 21.11 -5.09
C LYS A 363 -21.07 21.06 -6.47
N ARG A 364 -22.29 20.53 -6.58
CA ARG A 364 -23.02 20.47 -7.86
C ARG A 364 -24.32 21.25 -7.81
N ARG A 365 -24.65 21.93 -8.92
CA ARG A 365 -25.98 22.52 -9.11
C ARG A 365 -26.93 21.39 -9.49
N GLY A 366 -27.94 21.16 -8.66
CA GLY A 366 -28.96 20.14 -8.89
C GLY A 366 -29.79 20.43 -10.13
N SER A 367 -30.05 19.37 -10.90
CA SER A 367 -30.74 19.46 -12.19
C SER A 367 -32.27 19.34 -12.08
N GLY A 368 -32.79 18.97 -10.91
CA GLY A 368 -34.20 18.63 -10.70
C GLY A 368 -34.58 17.23 -11.19
N LYS A 369 -33.63 16.29 -11.26
CA LYS A 369 -33.87 14.86 -11.53
C LYS A 369 -34.48 14.15 -10.32
N ALA A 370 -34.22 14.65 -9.12
CA ALA A 370 -34.78 14.18 -7.87
C ALA A 370 -35.32 15.36 -7.07
N PHE A 371 -36.40 15.12 -6.33
CA PHE A 371 -36.99 16.08 -5.40
C PHE A 371 -37.30 15.36 -4.10
N PRO A 372 -37.14 16.03 -2.95
CA PRO A 372 -37.52 15.43 -1.69
C PRO A 372 -39.05 15.37 -1.56
N SER A 373 -39.53 14.49 -0.69
CA SER A 373 -40.96 14.34 -0.36
C SER A 373 -41.29 14.96 1.00
N GLU A 374 -42.57 15.26 1.23
CA GLU A 374 -43.05 15.64 2.56
C GLU A 374 -43.28 14.38 3.40
N PHE A 375 -42.76 14.35 4.63
CA PHE A 375 -42.99 13.26 5.58
C PHE A 375 -44.38 13.44 6.23
N SER A 376 -45.23 12.41 6.12
CA SER A 376 -46.57 12.41 6.70
C SER A 376 -46.69 11.37 7.83
N THR A 377 -47.26 11.76 8.98
CA THR A 377 -47.52 10.83 10.08
C THR A 377 -48.81 10.04 9.86
N SER A 378 -48.74 8.71 9.79
CA SER A 378 -49.89 7.82 9.58
C SER A 378 -50.71 7.55 10.84
N THR A 379 -50.15 7.85 12.01
CA THR A 379 -50.76 7.72 13.33
C THR A 379 -50.85 9.11 13.94
N GLY A 380 -51.93 9.48 14.63
CA GLY A 380 -52.14 10.81 15.26
C GLY A 380 -51.12 11.23 16.34
N ASP A 381 -50.01 10.50 16.45
CA ASP A 381 -48.82 10.79 17.24
C ASP A 381 -47.91 11.71 16.41
N THR A 382 -47.86 12.99 16.76
CA THR A 382 -47.18 14.06 15.99
C THR A 382 -45.84 14.46 16.58
N ARG A 383 -45.35 13.76 17.61
CA ARG A 383 -44.11 14.12 18.31
C ARG A 383 -42.90 13.40 17.69
N PRO A 384 -41.84 14.13 17.27
CA PRO A 384 -40.64 13.52 16.74
C PRO A 384 -39.98 12.50 17.67
N GLU A 385 -39.99 12.72 18.98
CA GLU A 385 -39.32 11.84 19.95
C GLU A 385 -40.04 10.50 20.15
N THR A 386 -41.35 10.45 19.90
CA THR A 386 -42.16 9.23 20.00
C THR A 386 -42.07 8.38 18.73
N LEU A 387 -41.97 9.03 17.57
CA LEU A 387 -41.83 8.37 16.28
C LEU A 387 -40.40 7.94 15.98
N PHE A 388 -39.40 8.72 16.42
CA PHE A 388 -37.98 8.47 16.19
C PHE A 388 -37.21 8.37 17.52
N PRO A 389 -37.44 7.30 18.32
CA PRO A 389 -36.69 7.10 19.55
C PRO A 389 -35.18 6.94 19.27
N PRO A 390 -34.33 7.27 20.26
CA PRO A 390 -32.90 7.00 20.17
C PRO A 390 -32.61 5.50 20.05
N LEU A 391 -31.99 5.07 18.95
CA LEU A 391 -31.59 3.68 18.75
C LEU A 391 -30.10 3.57 18.43
N ARG A 392 -29.42 2.61 19.06
CA ARG A 392 -27.99 2.35 18.83
C ARG A 392 -27.83 1.54 17.56
N THR A 393 -27.13 2.08 16.57
CA THR A 393 -26.77 1.35 15.37
C THR A 393 -25.55 0.45 15.61
N ILE A 394 -25.60 -0.78 15.09
CA ILE A 394 -24.60 -1.83 15.34
C ILE A 394 -23.22 -1.51 14.71
N ARG A 395 -23.18 -0.67 13.66
CA ARG A 395 -21.98 -0.41 12.84
C ARG A 395 -21.05 0.69 13.36
N ASP A 396 -21.59 1.76 13.93
CA ASP A 396 -20.86 2.97 14.36
C ASP A 396 -20.92 3.19 15.88
N GLY A 397 -21.78 2.45 16.59
CA GLY A 397 -21.95 2.56 18.04
C GLY A 397 -22.55 3.88 18.51
N VAL A 398 -23.07 4.69 17.57
CA VAL A 398 -23.71 5.99 17.82
C VAL A 398 -25.21 5.79 17.95
N TYR A 399 -25.88 6.67 18.69
CA TYR A 399 -27.34 6.71 18.72
C TYR A 399 -27.85 7.70 17.68
N HIS A 400 -28.78 7.25 16.85
CA HIS A 400 -29.52 8.11 15.92
C HIS A 400 -30.98 8.19 16.37
N PHE A 401 -31.70 9.22 15.93
CA PHE A 401 -33.16 9.22 15.97
C PHE A 401 -33.66 8.28 14.86
N VAL A 402 -34.18 7.10 15.22
CA VAL A 402 -34.55 6.06 14.24
C VAL A 402 -36.03 5.79 14.32
N HIS A 403 -36.70 5.72 13.18
CA HIS A 403 -38.15 5.51 13.13
C HIS A 403 -38.53 4.19 13.81
N ARG A 404 -39.48 4.23 14.75
CA ARG A 404 -39.87 3.08 15.59
C ARG A 404 -40.31 1.85 14.80
N ASN A 405 -40.90 2.07 13.62
CA ASN A 405 -41.40 1.00 12.74
C ASN A 405 -40.51 0.79 11.51
N ASN A 406 -39.45 1.59 11.33
CA ASN A 406 -38.55 1.48 10.18
C ASN A 406 -37.11 1.80 10.60
N GLN A 407 -36.33 0.76 10.92
CA GLN A 407 -34.94 0.91 11.35
C GLN A 407 -33.99 1.49 10.27
N LYS A 408 -34.48 1.66 9.04
CA LYS A 408 -33.74 2.26 7.92
C LYS A 408 -34.07 3.73 7.68
N GLN A 409 -34.91 4.34 8.52
CA GLN A 409 -35.30 5.74 8.41
C GLN A 409 -34.80 6.52 9.63
N ALA A 410 -33.94 7.51 9.39
CA ALA A 410 -33.39 8.39 10.43
C ALA A 410 -34.08 9.75 10.45
N LEU A 411 -33.94 10.46 11.57
CA LEU A 411 -34.38 11.85 11.74
C LEU A 411 -33.20 12.76 12.14
N ALA A 412 -33.18 13.96 11.57
CA ALA A 412 -32.33 15.07 11.98
C ALA A 412 -33.15 16.36 12.05
N TYR A 413 -32.76 17.29 12.90
CA TYR A 413 -33.39 18.61 13.01
C TYR A 413 -32.51 19.67 12.37
N ALA A 414 -33.10 20.64 11.69
CA ALA A 414 -32.43 21.76 11.07
C ALA A 414 -33.11 23.07 11.45
N ASP A 415 -32.31 24.11 11.72
CA ASP A 415 -32.80 25.45 12.05
C ASP A 415 -31.80 26.53 11.61
N GLY A 416 -32.31 27.73 11.37
CA GLY A 416 -31.52 28.91 11.03
C GLY A 416 -31.93 30.12 11.87
N ALA A 417 -30.94 30.85 12.37
CA ALA A 417 -31.14 32.07 13.13
C ALA A 417 -30.59 33.28 12.35
N CYS A 418 -31.27 34.42 12.42
CA CYS A 418 -30.77 35.68 11.87
C CYS A 418 -31.15 36.85 12.79
N SER A 419 -30.15 37.56 13.33
CA SER A 419 -30.34 38.84 14.00
C SER A 419 -30.38 39.97 12.98
N ASP A 420 -31.17 41.01 13.26
CA ASP A 420 -31.34 42.18 12.39
C ASP A 420 -31.77 41.84 10.96
N ASN A 421 -32.57 40.76 10.82
CA ASN A 421 -33.10 40.29 9.55
C ASN A 421 -33.86 41.40 8.81
N GLY A 422 -33.38 41.79 7.63
CA GLY A 422 -33.94 42.87 6.82
C GLY A 422 -33.54 44.29 7.22
N GLN A 423 -32.60 44.47 8.16
CA GLN A 423 -32.01 45.76 8.52
C GLN A 423 -30.58 45.91 7.96
N GLU A 424 -29.85 46.97 8.35
CA GLU A 424 -28.56 47.34 7.72
C GLU A 424 -27.43 46.31 7.92
N ASN A 425 -27.44 45.54 9.01
CA ASN A 425 -26.34 44.60 9.34
C ASN A 425 -26.86 43.21 9.81
N PRO A 426 -27.54 42.44 8.94
CA PRO A 426 -28.07 41.14 9.33
C PRO A 426 -26.94 40.15 9.59
N GLN A 427 -27.02 39.44 10.72
CA GLN A 427 -26.09 38.35 11.03
C GLN A 427 -26.87 37.05 11.13
N ALA A 428 -26.44 36.01 10.42
CA ALA A 428 -27.13 34.73 10.40
C ALA A 428 -26.21 33.55 10.68
N ALA A 429 -26.80 32.48 11.21
CA ALA A 429 -26.14 31.21 11.48
C ALA A 429 -27.12 30.05 11.29
N TRP A 430 -26.59 28.88 11.01
CA TRP A 430 -27.35 27.65 10.78
C TRP A 430 -26.94 26.59 11.81
N GLY A 431 -27.87 25.71 12.14
CA GLY A 431 -27.69 24.67 13.15
C GLY A 431 -28.44 23.40 12.79
N ALA A 432 -27.84 22.25 13.04
CA ALA A 432 -28.50 20.97 12.92
C ALA A 432 -28.18 20.05 14.10
N PHE A 433 -29.20 19.32 14.54
CA PHE A 433 -29.14 18.36 15.63
C PHE A 433 -29.34 16.95 15.07
N LEU A 434 -28.28 16.13 15.18
CA LEU A 434 -28.15 14.88 14.43
C LEU A 434 -28.37 13.64 15.31
N CYS A 435 -27.91 13.68 16.56
CA CYS A 435 -27.93 12.52 17.46
C CYS A 435 -28.30 12.93 18.88
N PRO A 436 -29.19 12.20 19.56
CA PRO A 436 -29.58 12.48 20.95
C PRO A 436 -28.47 12.18 21.96
N ALA A 437 -28.49 12.88 23.10
CA ALA A 437 -27.73 12.48 24.28
C ALA A 437 -28.42 11.29 24.98
N ILE A 438 -27.65 10.29 25.44
CA ILE A 438 -28.19 9.14 26.18
C ILE A 438 -27.35 8.84 27.41
N GLY A 439 -27.93 9.10 28.59
CA GLY A 439 -27.24 8.93 29.87
C GLY A 439 -26.08 9.91 30.04
N GLY A 440 -25.49 9.96 31.24
CA GLY A 440 -24.46 10.95 31.61
C GLY A 440 -23.15 10.88 30.82
N ASN A 441 -22.95 9.87 29.96
CA ASN A 441 -21.68 9.60 29.27
C ASN A 441 -21.73 9.75 27.73
N ILE A 442 -22.90 9.97 27.11
CA ILE A 442 -23.03 10.10 25.64
C ILE A 442 -23.62 11.46 25.31
N GLN A 443 -22.80 12.32 24.70
CA GLN A 443 -23.18 13.69 24.34
C GLN A 443 -24.01 13.73 23.05
N ALA A 444 -24.96 14.68 23.01
CA ALA A 444 -25.69 15.06 21.81
C ALA A 444 -24.74 15.56 20.72
N ARG A 445 -25.02 15.26 19.44
CA ARG A 445 -24.23 15.76 18.30
C ARG A 445 -24.96 16.87 17.58
N PHE A 446 -24.31 18.02 17.53
CA PHE A 446 -24.74 19.19 16.79
C PHE A 446 -23.69 19.55 15.74
N VAL A 447 -24.13 20.10 14.62
CA VAL A 447 -23.29 20.83 13.67
C VAL A 447 -23.89 22.21 13.51
N SER A 448 -23.06 23.25 13.54
CA SER A 448 -23.51 24.63 13.36
C SER A 448 -22.40 25.45 12.72
N GLY A 449 -22.78 26.59 12.16
CA GLY A 449 -21.82 27.55 11.62
C GLY A 449 -22.49 28.87 11.30
N ARG A 450 -21.68 29.92 11.21
CA ARG A 450 -22.14 31.20 10.66
C ARG A 450 -22.53 31.04 9.18
N LEU A 451 -23.55 31.77 8.76
CA LEU A 451 -23.94 31.80 7.35
C LEU A 451 -22.86 32.53 6.55
N GLU A 452 -22.43 31.92 5.46
CA GLU A 452 -21.32 32.42 4.65
C GLU A 452 -21.72 33.64 3.82
N LEU A 453 -20.78 34.58 3.60
CA LEU A 453 -21.04 35.81 2.83
C LEU A 453 -21.28 35.51 1.35
N LYS A 454 -20.50 34.57 0.80
CA LYS A 454 -20.66 34.04 -0.56
C LYS A 454 -21.34 32.69 -0.56
N GLY A 455 -22.23 32.49 -1.53
CA GLY A 455 -22.88 31.23 -1.81
C GLY A 455 -21.92 30.12 -2.26
N PRO A 456 -22.40 28.87 -2.34
CA PRO A 456 -21.58 27.70 -2.67
C PRO A 456 -20.85 27.77 -4.01
N PHE A 457 -21.33 28.61 -4.93
CA PHE A 457 -20.78 28.79 -6.27
C PHE A 457 -20.15 30.18 -6.49
N GLY A 458 -19.86 30.92 -5.41
CA GLY A 458 -19.21 32.23 -5.46
C GLY A 458 -20.15 33.42 -5.62
N ASP A 459 -21.46 33.19 -5.67
CA ASP A 459 -22.49 34.23 -5.77
C ASP A 459 -22.54 35.07 -4.47
N GLU A 460 -22.51 36.41 -4.59
CA GLU A 460 -22.68 37.32 -3.45
C GLU A 460 -24.09 37.16 -2.85
N SER A 461 -24.20 37.19 -1.52
CA SER A 461 -25.48 36.93 -0.86
C SER A 461 -25.69 37.76 0.40
N VAL A 462 -26.95 38.06 0.69
CA VAL A 462 -27.34 38.77 1.92
C VAL A 462 -27.79 37.76 2.96
N ALA A 463 -27.29 37.90 4.18
CA ALA A 463 -27.73 37.08 5.31
C ALA A 463 -29.22 37.30 5.58
N THR A 464 -29.99 36.21 5.57
CA THR A 464 -31.43 36.21 5.90
C THR A 464 -31.76 34.94 6.66
N SER A 465 -32.86 34.96 7.43
CA SER A 465 -33.36 33.76 8.12
C SER A 465 -33.54 32.59 7.15
N ASN A 466 -34.27 32.80 6.05
CA ASN A 466 -34.58 31.75 5.07
C ASN A 466 -33.33 31.14 4.43
N ARG A 467 -32.27 31.94 4.25
CA ARG A 467 -31.00 31.47 3.71
C ARG A 467 -30.25 30.59 4.70
N ALA A 468 -30.27 30.96 5.99
CA ALA A 468 -29.68 30.16 7.06
C ALA A 468 -30.35 28.80 7.22
N GLU A 469 -31.66 28.72 7.08
CA GLU A 469 -32.37 27.45 7.20
C GLU A 469 -32.10 26.47 6.07
N LEU A 470 -32.12 26.98 4.83
CA LEU A 470 -31.79 26.17 3.66
C LEU A 470 -30.36 25.65 3.77
N ARG A 471 -29.45 26.46 4.32
CA ARG A 471 -28.08 26.06 4.64
C ARG A 471 -28.00 25.00 5.73
N ALA A 472 -28.88 25.03 6.74
CA ALA A 472 -28.98 24.01 7.78
C ALA A 472 -29.44 22.67 7.22
N ALA A 473 -30.42 22.66 6.31
CA ALA A 473 -30.86 21.44 5.64
C ALA A 473 -29.75 20.83 4.76
N ILE A 474 -29.01 21.67 4.03
CA ILE A 474 -27.81 21.23 3.28
C ILE A 474 -26.75 20.66 4.23
N ALA A 475 -26.57 21.26 5.40
CA ALA A 475 -25.64 20.76 6.41
C ALA A 475 -25.98 19.34 6.86
N VAL A 476 -27.26 19.03 7.08
CA VAL A 476 -27.73 17.68 7.42
C VAL A 476 -27.35 16.66 6.34
N LEU A 477 -27.53 17.02 5.06
CA LEU A 477 -27.20 16.12 3.95
C LEU A 477 -25.69 15.95 3.74
N ARG A 478 -24.89 16.99 4.01
CA ARG A 478 -23.42 16.99 3.78
C ARG A 478 -22.59 16.58 5.00
N CYS A 479 -23.15 16.54 6.22
CA CYS A 479 -22.35 16.31 7.43
C CYS A 479 -21.86 14.87 7.62
N LYS A 480 -22.50 13.89 6.97
CA LYS A 480 -22.15 12.47 7.05
C LYS A 480 -22.76 11.67 5.88
N ASP A 481 -22.29 10.44 5.71
CA ASP A 481 -22.88 9.48 4.76
C ASP A 481 -24.02 8.69 5.44
N TRP A 482 -25.26 9.11 5.18
CA TRP A 482 -26.46 8.45 5.72
C TRP A 482 -26.60 6.99 5.27
N ARG A 483 -26.11 6.64 4.07
CA ARG A 483 -26.18 5.28 3.54
C ARG A 483 -25.19 4.37 4.25
N ALA A 484 -23.98 4.87 4.51
CA ALA A 484 -22.93 4.16 5.26
C ALA A 484 -23.37 3.85 6.70
N ASP A 485 -24.09 4.78 7.33
CA ASP A 485 -24.73 4.58 8.65
C ASP A 485 -25.89 3.55 8.61
N GLY A 486 -26.25 3.08 7.41
CA GLY A 486 -27.19 1.99 7.20
C GLY A 486 -28.64 2.43 6.99
N PHE A 487 -28.88 3.72 6.78
CA PHE A 487 -30.20 4.28 6.47
C PHE A 487 -30.47 4.29 4.96
N THR A 488 -31.74 4.17 4.58
CA THR A 488 -32.24 4.32 3.21
C THR A 488 -33.21 5.50 3.08
N SER A 489 -33.52 6.17 4.20
CA SER A 489 -34.23 7.45 4.21
C SER A 489 -33.75 8.32 5.37
N VAL A 490 -33.66 9.63 5.13
CA VAL A 490 -33.42 10.66 6.15
C VAL A 490 -34.55 11.67 6.15
N VAL A 491 -35.16 11.88 7.31
CA VAL A 491 -36.18 12.89 7.57
C VAL A 491 -35.51 14.11 8.18
N ILE A 492 -35.68 15.28 7.56
CA ILE A 492 -35.21 16.57 8.07
C ILE A 492 -36.40 17.32 8.66
N ALA A 493 -36.42 17.48 9.98
CA ALA A 493 -37.43 18.25 10.69
C ALA A 493 -37.03 19.73 10.82
N THR A 494 -37.96 20.62 10.53
CA THR A 494 -37.79 22.08 10.55
C THR A 494 -39.13 22.75 10.85
N ASP A 495 -39.13 23.96 11.42
CA ASP A 495 -40.34 24.72 11.72
C ASP A 495 -40.75 25.72 10.62
N LEU A 496 -39.93 25.90 9.57
CA LEU A 496 -40.21 26.86 8.51
C LEU A 496 -40.84 26.26 7.25
N SER A 497 -42.02 26.82 6.94
CA SER A 497 -42.80 26.44 5.75
C SER A 497 -42.07 26.80 4.46
N TYR A 498 -41.21 27.82 4.48
CA TYR A 498 -40.40 28.20 3.31
C TYR A 498 -39.53 27.04 2.81
N LEU A 499 -38.91 26.28 3.72
CA LEU A 499 -38.06 25.15 3.37
C LEU A 499 -38.91 23.96 2.93
N VAL A 500 -39.95 23.60 3.69
CA VAL A 500 -40.79 22.43 3.40
C VAL A 500 -41.59 22.61 2.11
N ASP A 501 -42.37 23.68 1.99
CA ASP A 501 -43.17 23.98 0.80
C ASP A 501 -42.25 24.26 -0.40
N GLY A 502 -41.12 24.94 -0.17
CA GLY A 502 -40.12 25.22 -1.19
C GLY A 502 -39.54 23.94 -1.79
N ALA A 503 -39.08 23.02 -0.94
CA ALA A 503 -38.44 21.78 -1.34
C ALA A 503 -39.41 20.79 -1.99
N THR A 504 -40.66 20.73 -1.52
CA THR A 504 -41.62 19.69 -1.93
C THR A 504 -42.55 20.15 -3.07
N GLN A 505 -42.82 21.46 -3.18
CA GLN A 505 -43.78 22.02 -4.13
C GLN A 505 -43.16 23.06 -5.07
N TRP A 506 -42.51 24.11 -4.56
CA TRP A 506 -42.15 25.27 -5.38
C TRP A 506 -40.96 25.03 -6.30
N VAL A 507 -39.93 24.33 -5.81
CA VAL A 507 -38.68 24.11 -6.55
C VAL A 507 -38.90 23.36 -7.86
N LYS A 508 -39.89 22.44 -7.91
CA LYS A 508 -40.29 21.75 -9.15
C LYS A 508 -40.73 22.74 -10.24
N ASN A 509 -41.50 23.75 -9.85
CA ASN A 509 -41.95 24.80 -10.77
C ASN A 509 -40.83 25.79 -11.11
N TRP A 510 -39.96 26.11 -10.16
CA TRP A 510 -38.81 26.98 -10.40
C TRP A 510 -37.82 26.36 -11.39
N VAL A 511 -37.44 25.09 -11.20
CA VAL A 511 -36.58 24.37 -12.16
C VAL A 511 -37.21 24.35 -13.55
N ARG A 512 -38.51 24.01 -13.65
CA ARG A 512 -39.25 23.98 -14.92
C ARG A 512 -39.30 25.34 -15.63
N ASN A 513 -39.37 26.44 -14.87
CA ASN A 513 -39.47 27.79 -15.41
C ASN A 513 -38.12 28.53 -15.46
N GLY A 514 -37.01 27.80 -15.39
CA GLY A 514 -35.65 28.38 -15.49
C GLY A 514 -35.31 29.32 -14.34
N TRP A 515 -35.68 28.95 -13.11
CA TRP A 515 -35.45 29.70 -11.87
C TRP A 515 -36.10 31.09 -11.83
N LYS A 516 -37.29 31.21 -12.41
CA LYS A 516 -38.13 32.41 -12.37
C LYS A 516 -39.36 32.22 -11.47
N THR A 517 -39.69 33.26 -10.74
CA THR A 517 -40.94 33.38 -9.95
C THR A 517 -42.14 33.62 -10.87
N ARG A 518 -43.37 33.48 -10.33
CA ARG A 518 -44.61 33.70 -11.09
C ARG A 518 -44.72 35.13 -11.68
N THR A 519 -44.07 36.11 -11.05
CA THR A 519 -44.03 37.51 -11.49
C THR A 519 -42.85 37.80 -12.45
N GLY A 520 -42.10 36.77 -12.86
CA GLY A 520 -41.00 36.88 -13.83
C GLY A 520 -39.64 37.26 -13.25
N GLY A 521 -39.56 37.65 -11.97
CA GLY A 521 -38.29 37.92 -11.29
C GLY A 521 -37.52 36.66 -10.90
N SER A 522 -36.22 36.78 -10.65
CA SER A 522 -35.36 35.67 -10.22
C SER A 522 -35.76 35.10 -8.85
N VAL A 523 -35.64 33.78 -8.69
CA VAL A 523 -35.90 33.11 -7.42
C VAL A 523 -34.83 33.49 -6.38
N LYS A 524 -35.27 33.87 -5.18
CA LYS A 524 -34.35 34.18 -4.07
C LYS A 524 -33.65 32.91 -3.57
N ASN A 525 -32.39 33.04 -3.16
CA ASN A 525 -31.56 31.92 -2.66
C ASN A 525 -31.40 30.77 -3.67
N GLN A 526 -31.45 31.07 -4.98
CA GLN A 526 -31.34 30.08 -6.05
C GLN A 526 -30.08 29.21 -5.91
N ASP A 527 -28.94 29.83 -5.58
CA ASP A 527 -27.65 29.15 -5.41
C ASP A 527 -27.69 28.02 -4.37
N LEU A 528 -28.31 28.26 -3.19
CA LEU A 528 -28.47 27.24 -2.17
C LEU A 528 -29.55 26.22 -2.55
N TRP A 529 -30.61 26.63 -3.25
CA TRP A 529 -31.61 25.68 -3.74
C TRP A 529 -31.04 24.71 -4.76
N GLU A 530 -30.20 25.19 -5.67
CA GLU A 530 -29.47 24.37 -6.62
C GLU A 530 -28.53 23.41 -5.90
N LEU A 531 -27.76 23.87 -4.90
CA LEU A 531 -26.93 22.96 -4.11
C LEU A 531 -27.76 21.92 -3.35
N PHE A 532 -28.84 22.34 -2.70
CA PHE A 532 -29.74 21.43 -1.96
C PHE A 532 -30.31 20.34 -2.87
N LEU A 533 -30.79 20.68 -4.07
CA LEU A 533 -31.21 19.69 -5.05
C LEU A 533 -30.07 18.79 -5.50
N GLY A 534 -28.85 19.32 -5.65
CA GLY A 534 -27.66 18.54 -5.96
C GLY A 534 -27.39 17.46 -4.92
N GLU A 535 -27.53 17.80 -3.63
CA GLU A 535 -27.42 16.83 -2.53
C GLU A 535 -28.58 15.84 -2.49
N VAL A 536 -29.83 16.27 -2.73
CA VAL A 536 -30.98 15.35 -2.81
C VAL A 536 -30.81 14.33 -3.94
N GLU A 537 -30.37 14.77 -5.12
CA GLU A 537 -30.05 13.87 -6.23
C GLU A 537 -28.96 12.86 -5.83
N LYS A 538 -28.00 13.26 -4.99
CA LYS A 538 -26.85 12.43 -4.60
C LYS A 538 -27.25 11.42 -3.55
N CYS A 539 -28.09 11.82 -2.59
CA CYS A 539 -28.75 10.91 -1.68
C CYS A 539 -29.53 9.85 -2.48
N LYS A 540 -30.32 10.28 -3.49
CA LYS A 540 -31.08 9.34 -4.32
C LYS A 540 -30.20 8.37 -5.12
N GLU A 541 -29.12 8.86 -5.72
CA GLU A 541 -28.12 8.04 -6.45
C GLU A 541 -27.47 7.00 -5.53
N THR A 542 -27.23 7.35 -4.26
CA THR A 542 -26.69 6.46 -3.23
C THR A 542 -27.76 5.62 -2.50
N GLY A 543 -29.03 5.70 -2.93
CA GLY A 543 -30.14 4.90 -2.39
C GLY A 543 -30.69 5.40 -1.05
N VAL A 544 -30.58 6.71 -0.78
CA VAL A 544 -31.16 7.40 0.38
C VAL A 544 -32.24 8.37 -0.08
N GLU A 545 -33.47 8.17 0.36
CA GLU A 545 -34.56 9.12 0.14
C GLU A 545 -34.47 10.28 1.14
N VAL A 546 -34.81 11.49 0.69
CA VAL A 546 -34.81 12.71 1.53
C VAL A 546 -36.25 13.16 1.75
N GLU A 547 -36.65 13.25 3.00
CA GLU A 547 -38.00 13.66 3.41
C GLU A 547 -37.95 14.90 4.30
N LEU A 548 -38.89 15.82 4.14
CA LEU A 548 -39.00 17.05 4.94
C LEU A 548 -40.21 16.94 5.86
N TRP A 549 -40.02 17.26 7.14
CA TRP A 549 -41.09 17.26 8.11
C TRP A 549 -41.27 18.64 8.73
N LYS A 550 -42.42 19.26 8.48
CA LYS A 550 -42.82 20.50 9.16
C LYS A 550 -43.25 20.19 10.60
N ILE A 551 -42.49 20.70 11.57
CA ILE A 551 -42.78 20.53 13.00
C ILE A 551 -43.09 21.89 13.66
N PRO A 552 -43.89 21.94 14.73
CA PRO A 552 -44.06 23.16 15.51
C PRO A 552 -42.74 23.65 16.12
N ARG A 553 -42.54 24.97 16.21
CA ARG A 553 -41.30 25.59 16.70
C ARG A 553 -40.89 25.12 18.09
N GLU A 554 -41.85 24.84 18.96
CA GLU A 554 -41.60 24.32 20.30
C GLU A 554 -40.93 22.94 20.33
N MET A 555 -40.96 22.20 19.21
CA MET A 555 -40.31 20.90 19.03
C MET A 555 -38.93 21.01 18.37
N ASN A 556 -38.55 22.17 17.81
CA ASN A 556 -37.25 22.41 17.18
C ASN A 556 -36.23 23.14 18.07
N LYS A 557 -36.46 23.18 19.39
CA LYS A 557 -35.70 24.02 20.34
C LYS A 557 -34.20 23.77 20.34
N ALA A 558 -33.76 22.54 20.14
CA ALA A 558 -32.34 22.18 20.21
C ALA A 558 -31.56 22.75 19.00
N ALA A 559 -32.15 22.70 17.81
CA ALA A 559 -31.55 23.30 16.62
C ALA A 559 -31.63 24.85 16.64
N ASP A 560 -32.74 25.42 17.11
CA ASP A 560 -32.88 26.89 17.29
C ASP A 560 -31.88 27.44 18.31
N ALA A 561 -31.67 26.73 19.43
CA ALA A 561 -30.69 27.14 20.43
C ALA A 561 -29.26 27.14 19.88
N VAL A 562 -28.84 26.07 19.18
CA VAL A 562 -27.48 26.01 18.64
C VAL A 562 -27.26 27.07 17.57
N ALA A 563 -28.22 27.31 16.67
CA ALA A 563 -28.11 28.36 15.66
C ALA A 563 -27.97 29.76 16.29
N LYS A 564 -28.75 30.07 17.33
CA LYS A 564 -28.67 31.36 18.04
C LYS A 564 -27.38 31.55 18.82
N GLU A 565 -26.83 30.48 19.38
CA GLU A 565 -25.56 30.52 20.11
C GLU A 565 -24.39 30.80 19.15
N THR A 566 -24.38 30.18 17.97
CA THR A 566 -23.34 30.38 16.95
C THR A 566 -23.26 31.83 16.46
N ILE A 567 -24.38 32.57 16.41
CA ILE A 567 -24.36 34.02 16.07
C ILE A 567 -23.47 34.81 17.03
N LYS A 568 -23.37 34.42 18.31
CA LYS A 568 -22.65 35.21 19.33
C LYS A 568 -21.15 34.96 19.37
N ASN A 569 -20.69 33.83 18.84
CA ASN A 569 -19.36 33.28 19.18
C ASN A 569 -18.39 33.20 17.99
N GLU A 570 -18.83 33.44 16.76
CA GLU A 570 -18.03 33.24 15.54
C GLU A 570 -18.22 34.38 14.52
N GLU A 571 -17.18 34.71 13.75
CA GLU A 571 -17.29 35.61 12.59
C GLU A 571 -17.81 34.85 11.36
N ALA A 572 -18.56 35.54 10.49
CA ALA A 572 -19.08 34.93 9.27
C ALA A 572 -17.93 34.65 8.27
N PRO A 573 -17.72 33.39 7.85
CA PRO A 573 -16.70 33.09 6.86
C PRO A 573 -17.11 33.67 5.49
N THR A 574 -16.12 34.11 4.73
CA THR A 574 -16.35 34.70 3.41
C THR A 574 -16.88 33.68 2.42
N ASP A 575 -16.25 32.51 2.32
CA ASP A 575 -16.55 31.49 1.33
C ASP A 575 -17.35 30.33 1.94
N PHE A 576 -18.21 29.70 1.14
CA PHE A 576 -18.96 28.50 1.55
C PHE A 576 -18.03 27.37 2.00
N THR A 577 -18.25 26.89 3.23
CA THR A 577 -17.43 25.85 3.86
C THR A 577 -18.16 24.52 3.94
N ASP A 578 -17.43 23.42 3.78
CA ASP A 578 -18.00 22.08 3.97
C ASP A 578 -18.23 21.77 5.45
N VAL A 579 -19.40 21.22 5.75
CA VAL A 579 -19.79 20.79 7.08
C VAL A 579 -19.09 19.48 7.39
N ARG A 580 -18.04 19.54 8.19
CA ARG A 580 -17.46 18.32 8.79
C ARG A 580 -18.09 18.14 10.15
N LEU A 581 -18.45 16.90 10.49
CA LEU A 581 -18.58 16.49 11.89
C LEU A 581 -17.20 16.69 12.54
N GLY A 582 -16.93 17.91 13.00
CA GLY A 582 -15.81 18.18 13.86
C GLY A 582 -16.00 17.34 15.11
N SER A 583 -14.92 16.73 15.57
CA SER A 583 -14.78 16.46 16.99
C SER A 583 -14.95 17.79 17.72
N SER A 584 -16.18 18.17 18.05
CA SER A 584 -16.42 19.10 19.15
C SER A 584 -16.02 18.37 20.42
N ALA A 585 -14.71 18.19 20.58
CA ALA A 585 -14.08 18.18 21.86
C ALA A 585 -14.02 19.66 22.28
N THR A 586 -15.17 20.22 22.62
CA THR A 586 -15.20 21.20 23.70
C THR A 586 -14.53 20.52 24.89
N SER A 587 -13.34 21.02 25.21
CA SER A 587 -12.69 20.98 26.50
C SER A 587 -13.58 20.49 27.65
N ALA A 588 -13.64 19.16 27.82
CA ALA A 588 -13.97 18.51 29.07
C ALA A 588 -12.78 17.62 29.37
N GLY A 589 -11.97 18.06 30.34
CA GLY A 589 -10.65 17.49 30.60
C GLY A 589 -10.71 15.99 30.91
N THR A 590 -10.11 15.19 30.04
CA THR A 590 -9.49 13.93 30.45
C THR A 590 -8.05 14.25 30.84
N SER A 591 -7.72 14.12 32.13
CA SER A 591 -6.44 14.53 32.73
C SER A 591 -5.24 13.64 32.36
N GLY A 592 -5.11 13.22 31.10
CA GLY A 592 -4.04 12.33 30.61
C GLY A 592 -3.23 12.94 29.48
N LYS A 593 -1.92 12.67 29.42
CA LYS A 593 -1.08 13.04 28.27
C LYS A 593 -1.63 12.38 26.98
N PRO A 594 -1.63 13.07 25.82
CA PRO A 594 -2.01 12.48 24.54
C PRO A 594 -1.18 11.21 24.25
N ARG A 595 -1.77 10.23 23.54
CA ARG A 595 -1.10 8.96 23.21
C ARG A 595 -0.65 8.95 21.75
N ILE A 596 0.56 8.43 21.50
CA ILE A 596 1.13 8.21 20.17
C ILE A 596 1.52 6.75 20.06
N LEU A 597 1.10 6.09 18.99
CA LEU A 597 1.56 4.76 18.63
C LEU A 597 2.79 4.88 17.74
N CYS A 598 3.95 4.39 18.19
CA CYS A 598 5.18 4.35 17.41
C CYS A 598 5.39 2.93 16.87
N LEU A 599 5.45 2.80 15.55
CA LEU A 599 5.77 1.55 14.86
C LEU A 599 7.24 1.57 14.46
N CYS A 600 8.04 0.73 15.12
CA CYS A 600 9.48 0.59 14.87
C CYS A 600 9.84 -0.89 14.81
N LEU A 601 9.65 -1.52 13.65
CA LEU A 601 9.82 -2.97 13.49
C LEU A 601 11.27 -3.38 13.24
N GLU A 602 12.08 -2.44 12.76
CA GLU A 602 13.46 -2.71 12.40
C GLU A 602 14.40 -1.65 13.00
N TYR A 603 15.63 -2.08 13.31
CA TYR A 603 16.69 -1.17 13.76
C TYR A 603 16.34 -0.31 14.99
N GLU A 604 15.56 -0.83 15.93
CA GLU A 604 15.12 -0.10 17.14
C GLU A 604 16.29 0.56 17.91
N SER A 605 17.43 -0.14 18.05
CA SER A 605 18.61 0.41 18.71
C SER A 605 19.14 1.67 18.00
N MET A 606 19.15 1.66 16.66
CA MET A 606 19.56 2.81 15.86
C MET A 606 18.58 3.98 16.05
N PHE A 607 17.28 3.72 16.00
CA PHE A 607 16.26 4.73 16.26
C PHE A 607 16.43 5.37 17.65
N ASN A 608 16.62 4.55 18.69
CA ASN A 608 16.83 5.02 20.06
C ASN A 608 18.05 5.92 20.21
N ASN A 609 19.15 5.58 19.53
CA ASN A 609 20.40 6.33 19.62
C ASN A 609 20.35 7.62 18.79
N VAL A 610 19.95 7.54 17.52
CA VAL A 610 19.96 8.68 16.59
C VAL A 610 18.87 9.68 16.94
N GLN A 611 17.68 9.21 17.32
CA GLN A 611 16.50 10.04 17.56
C GLN A 611 16.17 10.24 19.04
N ALA A 612 17.16 10.03 19.93
CA ALA A 612 17.00 10.20 21.39
C ALA A 612 16.37 11.55 21.75
N ARG A 613 16.76 12.62 21.04
CA ARG A 613 16.24 13.97 21.25
C ARG A 613 14.76 14.10 20.87
N LEU A 614 14.36 13.56 19.73
CA LEU A 614 12.96 13.55 19.29
C LEU A 614 12.10 12.76 20.27
N ILE A 615 12.55 11.56 20.65
CA ILE A 615 11.90 10.68 21.62
C ILE A 615 11.68 11.42 22.94
N SER A 616 12.71 12.09 23.46
CA SER A 616 12.62 12.88 24.70
C SER A 616 11.59 14.00 24.61
N ARG A 617 11.53 14.74 23.49
CA ARG A 617 10.54 15.81 23.28
C ARG A 617 9.11 15.27 23.16
N ILE A 618 8.93 14.11 22.52
CA ILE A 618 7.64 13.43 22.43
C ILE A 618 7.19 12.98 23.82
N THR A 619 8.01 12.23 24.56
CA THR A 619 7.64 11.66 25.87
C THR A 619 7.45 12.71 26.96
N ALA A 620 8.05 13.88 26.80
CA ALA A 620 7.75 15.04 27.65
C ALA A 620 6.27 15.46 27.55
N LYS A 621 5.67 15.40 26.35
CA LYS A 621 4.33 15.93 26.04
C LYS A 621 3.25 14.86 25.88
N ALA A 622 3.63 13.64 25.51
CA ALA A 622 2.73 12.54 25.17
C ALA A 622 3.19 11.22 25.81
N LYS A 623 2.27 10.27 25.97
CA LYS A 623 2.63 8.87 26.18
C LYS A 623 2.91 8.24 24.81
N MET A 624 4.06 7.59 24.66
CA MET A 624 4.42 6.90 23.42
C MET A 624 4.39 5.38 23.65
N ASP A 625 3.40 4.71 23.09
CA ASP A 625 3.32 3.24 23.06
C ASP A 625 4.10 2.74 21.83
N ARG A 626 4.84 1.63 21.95
CA ARG A 626 5.73 1.14 20.88
C ARG A 626 5.37 -0.28 20.46
N ALA A 627 5.37 -0.54 19.16
CA ALA A 627 5.34 -1.87 18.59
C ALA A 627 6.65 -2.15 17.84
N THR A 628 7.34 -3.22 18.24
CA THR A 628 8.62 -3.67 17.67
C THR A 628 8.53 -5.02 16.97
N THR A 629 7.32 -5.59 16.91
CA THR A 629 7.02 -6.83 16.18
C THR A 629 5.75 -6.64 15.37
N GLU A 630 5.62 -7.37 14.27
CA GLU A 630 4.45 -7.30 13.39
C GLU A 630 3.15 -7.59 14.17
N LYS A 631 3.16 -8.64 15.01
CA LYS A 631 2.03 -9.00 15.87
C LYS A 631 1.64 -7.88 16.82
N ALA A 632 2.60 -7.28 17.53
CA ALA A 632 2.32 -6.18 18.45
C ALA A 632 1.75 -4.96 17.71
N ALA A 633 2.22 -4.69 16.49
CA ALA A 633 1.71 -3.61 15.66
C ALA A 633 0.24 -3.87 15.27
N PHE A 634 -0.10 -5.06 14.81
CA PHE A 634 -1.49 -5.44 14.52
C PHE A 634 -2.40 -5.33 15.73
N ASP A 635 -1.98 -5.85 16.88
CA ASP A 635 -2.76 -5.80 18.12
C ASP A 635 -3.07 -4.34 18.52
N MET A 636 -2.06 -3.45 18.44
CA MET A 636 -2.22 -2.04 18.79
C MET A 636 -3.04 -1.25 17.76
N LEU A 637 -2.89 -1.54 16.46
CA LEU A 637 -3.69 -0.94 15.39
C LEU A 637 -5.14 -1.44 15.39
N SER A 638 -5.44 -2.54 16.08
CA SER A 638 -6.79 -3.13 16.20
C SER A 638 -7.53 -2.71 17.47
N LEU A 639 -6.90 -1.89 18.32
CA LEU A 639 -7.53 -1.38 19.54
C LEU A 639 -8.73 -0.47 19.22
N ASN A 640 -9.71 -0.48 20.12
CA ASN A 640 -10.84 0.45 20.12
C ASN A 640 -10.78 1.35 21.36
N PRO A 641 -10.74 2.69 21.20
CA PRO A 641 -10.72 3.42 19.94
C PRO A 641 -9.39 3.26 19.18
N LEU A 642 -9.44 3.48 17.85
CA LEU A 642 -8.25 3.45 16.99
C LEU A 642 -7.19 4.46 17.48
N PRO A 643 -5.89 4.21 17.24
CA PRO A 643 -4.84 5.17 17.52
C PRO A 643 -5.07 6.47 16.75
N SER A 644 -5.16 7.60 17.44
CA SER A 644 -5.35 8.91 16.79
C SER A 644 -4.09 9.41 16.07
N VAL A 645 -2.91 9.03 16.56
CA VAL A 645 -1.60 9.42 16.00
C VAL A 645 -0.68 8.21 15.94
N ILE A 646 -0.11 7.96 14.76
CA ILE A 646 0.79 6.87 14.44
C ILE A 646 2.09 7.46 13.88
N LEU A 647 3.22 7.12 14.48
CA LEU A 647 4.56 7.48 14.01
C LEU A 647 5.25 6.23 13.46
N ILE A 648 5.65 6.26 12.19
CA ILE A 648 6.39 5.19 11.51
C ILE A 648 7.83 5.62 11.37
N THR A 649 8.75 4.81 11.90
CA THR A 649 10.15 5.20 12.05
C THR A 649 11.11 4.41 11.17
N ASP A 650 10.66 3.35 10.49
CA ASP A 650 11.48 2.51 9.62
C ASP A 650 10.63 1.89 8.50
N ALA A 651 11.33 1.36 7.49
CA ALA A 651 10.72 0.76 6.30
C ALA A 651 10.07 -0.61 6.57
N GLY A 652 10.38 -1.27 7.70
CA GLY A 652 9.85 -2.59 8.02
C GLY A 652 8.33 -2.64 8.10
N VAL A 653 7.69 -1.50 8.41
CA VAL A 653 6.22 -1.36 8.39
C VAL A 653 5.66 -1.44 6.96
N VAL A 654 6.33 -0.81 5.99
CA VAL A 654 5.86 -0.76 4.58
C VAL A 654 6.29 -1.98 3.77
N SER A 655 7.27 -2.76 4.26
CA SER A 655 7.63 -4.07 3.70
C SER A 655 6.63 -5.18 4.03
N ARG A 656 5.77 -4.99 5.03
CA ARG A 656 4.79 -5.98 5.51
C ARG A 656 3.40 -5.61 5.00
N MET A 657 2.96 -6.28 3.94
CA MET A 657 1.87 -5.77 3.11
C MET A 657 0.57 -5.59 3.89
N LYS A 658 0.15 -6.61 4.62
CA LYS A 658 -1.07 -6.58 5.44
C LYS A 658 -1.01 -5.54 6.55
N LEU A 659 0.18 -5.33 7.13
CA LEU A 659 0.37 -4.35 8.19
C LEU A 659 0.25 -2.94 7.63
N TRP A 660 0.87 -2.69 6.47
CA TRP A 660 0.75 -1.41 5.78
C TRP A 660 -0.70 -1.12 5.38
N GLU A 661 -1.41 -2.10 4.82
CA GLU A 661 -2.84 -2.00 4.51
C GLU A 661 -3.67 -1.65 5.76
N ARG A 662 -3.35 -2.24 6.92
CA ARG A 662 -4.00 -1.88 8.19
C ARG A 662 -3.71 -0.45 8.63
N VAL A 663 -2.48 0.04 8.42
CA VAL A 663 -2.15 1.45 8.68
C VAL A 663 -2.93 2.37 7.75
N ILE A 664 -3.09 2.01 6.47
CA ILE A 664 -3.90 2.76 5.50
C ILE A 664 -5.36 2.81 5.96
N ASP A 665 -5.91 1.72 6.50
CA ASP A 665 -7.26 1.72 7.05
C ASP A 665 -7.40 2.70 8.24
N CYS A 666 -6.44 2.71 9.17
CA CYS A 666 -6.42 3.67 10.27
C CYS A 666 -6.32 5.12 9.77
N LEU A 667 -5.42 5.39 8.83
CA LEU A 667 -5.26 6.69 8.18
C LEU A 667 -6.59 7.16 7.56
N ARG A 668 -7.23 6.32 6.74
CA ARG A 668 -8.50 6.66 6.09
C ARG A 668 -9.64 6.84 7.09
N ALA A 669 -9.61 6.14 8.23
CA ALA A 669 -10.58 6.26 9.30
C ALA A 669 -10.44 7.53 10.16
N GLY A 670 -9.31 8.25 10.07
CA GLY A 670 -9.11 9.51 10.80
C GLY A 670 -7.80 9.65 11.57
N SER A 671 -6.94 8.61 11.59
CA SER A 671 -5.64 8.69 12.25
C SER A 671 -4.69 9.64 11.51
N THR A 672 -3.82 10.32 12.26
CA THR A 672 -2.67 11.01 11.68
C THR A 672 -1.49 10.04 11.63
N VAL A 673 -0.96 9.77 10.43
CA VAL A 673 0.20 8.90 10.22
C VAL A 673 1.39 9.75 9.77
N VAL A 674 2.51 9.66 10.47
CA VAL A 674 3.74 10.40 10.15
C VAL A 674 4.86 9.43 9.86
N LEU A 675 5.43 9.47 8.65
CA LEU A 675 6.64 8.75 8.26
C LEU A 675 7.84 9.68 8.43
N ALA A 676 8.75 9.35 9.34
CA ALA A 676 9.90 10.20 9.67
C ALA A 676 11.07 9.38 10.20
N ALA A 677 12.14 10.06 10.62
CA ALA A 677 13.28 9.45 11.31
C ALA A 677 14.01 8.40 10.44
N GLY A 678 14.07 7.14 10.88
CA GLY A 678 14.79 6.09 10.16
C GLY A 678 14.14 5.69 8.84
N PHE A 679 12.86 6.01 8.63
CA PHE A 679 12.12 5.64 7.42
C PHE A 679 12.82 6.18 6.17
N SER A 680 13.11 7.49 6.14
CA SER A 680 13.79 8.18 5.03
C SER A 680 15.22 7.66 4.78
N SER A 681 15.84 7.03 5.78
CA SER A 681 17.20 6.48 5.71
C SER A 681 17.25 5.03 5.22
N LEU A 682 16.19 4.26 5.47
CA LEU A 682 16.21 2.80 5.36
C LEU A 682 15.34 2.28 4.23
N VAL A 683 14.37 3.07 3.75
CA VAL A 683 13.51 2.70 2.63
C VAL A 683 14.30 2.73 1.32
N ASN A 684 14.14 1.72 0.46
CA ASN A 684 14.68 1.70 -0.91
C ASN A 684 13.75 2.46 -1.89
N GLU A 685 14.05 2.45 -3.20
CA GLU A 685 13.19 3.10 -4.20
C GLU A 685 11.85 2.39 -4.43
N GLY A 686 11.87 1.06 -4.64
CA GLY A 686 10.67 0.26 -4.83
C GLY A 686 9.70 0.36 -3.66
N GLN A 687 10.16 0.08 -2.44
CA GLN A 687 9.41 0.23 -1.19
C GLN A 687 8.80 1.63 -1.04
N PHE A 688 9.57 2.70 -1.32
CA PHE A 688 9.07 4.06 -1.22
C PHE A 688 7.94 4.30 -2.22
N ASN A 689 8.18 3.99 -3.49
CA ASN A 689 7.21 4.21 -4.56
C ASN A 689 5.93 3.38 -4.33
N ARG A 690 6.06 2.11 -3.95
CA ARG A 690 4.92 1.23 -3.63
C ARG A 690 4.12 1.69 -2.43
N CYS A 691 4.81 2.10 -1.36
CA CYS A 691 4.19 2.60 -0.13
C CYS A 691 3.14 3.68 -0.45
N PHE A 692 3.52 4.69 -1.23
CA PHE A 692 2.61 5.78 -1.60
C PHE A 692 1.64 5.41 -2.73
N ALA A 693 2.06 4.58 -3.70
CA ALA A 693 1.16 4.06 -4.73
C ALA A 693 -0.02 3.28 -4.13
N LYS A 694 0.21 2.43 -3.12
CA LYS A 694 -0.87 1.72 -2.40
C LYS A 694 -1.86 2.65 -1.70
N ILE A 695 -1.40 3.83 -1.24
CA ILE A 695 -2.30 4.85 -0.68
C ILE A 695 -3.18 5.48 -1.79
N GLY A 696 -2.65 5.59 -3.01
CA GLY A 696 -3.22 6.33 -4.13
C GLY A 696 -2.55 7.69 -4.36
N LEU A 697 -1.33 7.88 -3.86
CA LEU A 697 -0.56 9.13 -4.03
C LEU A 697 0.49 8.96 -5.13
N PRO A 698 0.68 9.97 -6.02
CA PRO A 698 1.67 9.92 -7.09
C PRO A 698 3.09 10.20 -6.59
N TRP A 699 3.34 10.04 -5.29
CA TRP A 699 4.60 10.39 -4.67
C TRP A 699 5.68 9.39 -5.06
N LYS A 700 6.79 9.90 -5.56
CA LYS A 700 7.95 9.11 -5.98
C LYS A 700 9.18 9.53 -5.20
N ARG A 701 10.09 8.59 -5.00
CA ARG A 701 11.38 8.85 -4.36
C ARG A 701 12.13 9.93 -5.15
N GLY A 702 12.60 10.96 -4.46
CA GLY A 702 13.47 12.01 -5.00
C GLY A 702 14.93 11.76 -4.64
N GLY A 703 15.75 12.80 -4.78
CA GLY A 703 17.16 12.76 -4.45
C GLY A 703 17.44 12.57 -2.95
N TYR A 704 18.65 12.08 -2.65
CA TYR A 704 19.19 12.00 -1.30
C TYR A 704 20.41 12.91 -1.19
N TYR A 705 20.26 14.07 -0.53
CA TYR A 705 21.32 15.07 -0.44
C TYR A 705 21.14 16.01 0.75
N GLN A 706 22.16 16.84 0.99
CA GLN A 706 22.11 17.90 1.99
C GLN A 706 21.74 19.22 1.32
N ALA A 707 20.69 19.88 1.83
CA ALA A 707 20.28 21.20 1.35
C ALA A 707 19.61 22.02 2.45
N ASN A 708 19.52 23.33 2.22
CA ASN A 708 18.67 24.21 3.02
C ASN A 708 17.24 24.14 2.49
N VAL A 709 16.30 23.89 3.41
CA VAL A 709 14.88 23.79 3.13
C VAL A 709 14.15 24.99 3.73
N SER A 710 13.13 25.49 3.04
CA SER A 710 12.39 26.69 3.46
C SER A 710 10.89 26.41 3.58
N LEU A 711 10.28 26.98 4.61
CA LEU A 711 8.85 26.87 4.88
C LEU A 711 8.06 27.61 3.80
N ARG A 712 7.12 26.92 3.15
CA ARG A 712 6.25 27.50 2.13
C ARG A 712 5.27 28.51 2.78
N PRO A 713 5.12 29.72 2.22
CA PRO A 713 4.11 30.66 2.69
C PRO A 713 2.70 30.06 2.63
N GLY A 714 1.92 30.19 3.71
CA GLY A 714 0.55 29.69 3.78
C GLY A 714 0.41 28.17 3.96
N ALA A 715 1.52 27.41 4.02
CA ALA A 715 1.46 25.95 4.19
C ALA A 715 1.04 25.51 5.60
N VAL A 716 1.25 26.37 6.59
CA VAL A 716 0.90 26.12 8.00
C VAL A 716 0.16 27.31 8.59
N SER A 717 -0.65 27.06 9.61
CA SER A 717 -1.37 28.12 10.34
C SER A 717 -0.41 29.11 10.99
N ASP A 718 -0.86 30.35 11.19
CA ASP A 718 -0.05 31.40 11.86
C ASP A 718 0.40 31.01 13.27
N ARG A 719 -0.37 30.14 13.94
CA ARG A 719 0.02 29.57 15.23
C ARG A 719 1.27 28.70 15.08
N LEU A 720 1.26 27.71 14.17
CA LEU A 720 2.40 26.81 13.96
C LEU A 720 3.62 27.55 13.40
N LYS A 721 3.40 28.55 12.54
CA LYS A 721 4.44 29.37 11.93
C LYS A 721 5.38 30.04 12.96
N LYS A 722 4.90 30.33 14.18
CA LYS A 722 5.71 30.91 15.26
C LYS A 722 6.70 29.93 15.88
N HIS A 723 6.47 28.62 15.73
CA HIS A 723 7.27 27.57 16.35
C HIS A 723 8.13 26.79 15.35
N LEU A 724 7.88 26.97 14.05
CA LEU A 724 8.62 26.37 12.95
C LEU A 724 9.67 27.34 12.42
N LEU A 725 10.85 26.82 12.06
CA LEU A 725 11.92 27.65 11.50
C LEU A 725 11.57 28.06 10.06
N PRO A 726 11.76 29.33 9.67
CA PRO A 726 11.49 29.77 8.29
C PRO A 726 12.36 29.03 7.27
N ALA A 727 13.59 28.67 7.64
CA ALA A 727 14.46 27.78 6.89
C ALA A 727 15.43 27.05 7.83
N TYR A 728 15.89 25.86 7.43
CA TYR A 728 16.95 25.13 8.12
C TYR A 728 17.69 24.18 7.15
N GLY A 729 18.92 23.80 7.49
CA GLY A 729 19.67 22.79 6.74
C GLY A 729 19.30 21.38 7.18
N GLN A 730 19.09 20.46 6.23
CA GLN A 730 18.90 19.04 6.51
C GLN A 730 19.66 18.18 5.50
N LYS A 731 20.05 16.98 5.94
CA LYS A 731 20.44 15.90 5.03
C LYS A 731 19.26 14.95 4.97
N GLY A 732 18.66 14.80 3.80
CA GLY A 732 17.39 14.09 3.73
C GLY A 732 17.13 13.42 2.42
N LEU A 733 16.13 12.56 2.45
CA LEU A 733 15.49 11.99 1.28
C LEU A 733 14.30 12.86 0.89
N TYR A 734 14.30 13.36 -0.35
CA TYR A 734 13.24 14.22 -0.86
C TYR A 734 12.20 13.43 -1.65
N VAL A 735 11.05 14.06 -1.92
CA VAL A 735 9.90 13.44 -2.58
C VAL A 735 9.49 14.26 -3.80
N ARG A 736 9.12 13.57 -4.88
CA ARG A 736 8.57 14.17 -6.11
C ARG A 736 7.07 13.86 -6.21
N GLY A 737 6.33 14.69 -6.94
CA GLY A 737 4.90 14.48 -7.19
C GLY A 737 3.95 14.92 -6.07
N VAL A 738 4.44 15.69 -5.09
CA VAL A 738 3.58 16.24 -4.02
C VAL A 738 2.84 17.47 -4.53
N ALA A 739 1.52 17.54 -4.29
CA ALA A 739 0.70 18.68 -4.67
C ALA A 739 1.13 19.94 -3.91
N LYS A 740 1.18 21.09 -4.59
CA LYS A 740 1.66 22.37 -3.99
C LYS A 740 1.04 22.73 -2.63
N PRO A 741 -0.27 22.55 -2.39
CA PRO A 741 -0.88 22.85 -1.09
C PRO A 741 -0.37 21.98 0.07
N ASP A 742 0.14 20.79 -0.23
CA ASP A 742 0.57 19.80 0.76
C ASP A 742 2.05 19.96 1.14
N VAL A 743 2.77 20.88 0.49
CA VAL A 743 4.20 21.11 0.69
C VAL A 743 4.42 22.07 1.86
N TRP A 744 5.01 21.56 2.95
CA TRP A 744 5.43 22.40 4.07
C TRP A 744 6.83 22.98 3.83
N TYR A 745 7.80 22.13 3.52
CA TYR A 745 9.17 22.55 3.20
C TYR A 745 9.60 22.01 1.85
N ALA A 746 10.11 22.91 1.00
CA ALA A 746 10.66 22.55 -0.31
C ALA A 746 12.20 22.42 -0.24
N GLY A 747 12.72 21.49 -1.04
CA GLY A 747 14.15 21.32 -1.31
C GLY A 747 14.57 22.02 -2.61
N GLN A 748 15.59 21.49 -3.27
CA GLN A 748 16.02 21.94 -4.60
C GLN A 748 15.16 21.27 -5.69
N GLN A 749 15.14 21.86 -6.90
CA GLN A 749 14.60 21.21 -8.12
C GLN A 749 13.15 20.69 -7.99
N ASP A 750 12.25 21.46 -7.38
CA ASP A 750 10.83 21.09 -7.15
C ASP A 750 10.61 19.84 -6.28
N GLU A 751 11.64 19.33 -5.62
CA GLU A 751 11.51 18.24 -4.67
C GLU A 751 11.10 18.72 -3.28
N VAL A 752 10.43 17.85 -2.53
CA VAL A 752 9.77 18.17 -1.27
C VAL A 752 10.46 17.48 -0.11
N ALA A 753 10.86 18.28 0.87
CA ALA A 753 11.50 17.84 2.11
C ALA A 753 10.48 17.36 3.14
N VAL A 754 9.36 18.08 3.22
CA VAL A 754 8.30 17.88 4.20
C VAL A 754 6.96 18.06 3.52
N ALA A 755 6.13 17.03 3.60
CA ALA A 755 4.78 17.02 3.05
C ALA A 755 3.76 16.66 4.14
N PHE A 756 2.59 17.30 4.10
CA PHE A 756 1.46 16.97 4.98
C PHE A 756 0.17 17.05 4.17
N THR A 757 -0.43 15.91 3.87
CA THR A 757 -1.59 15.80 2.98
C THR A 757 -2.75 15.07 3.64
N LYS A 758 -3.97 15.32 3.17
CA LYS A 758 -5.17 14.64 3.65
C LYS A 758 -5.39 13.34 2.89
N VAL A 759 -5.65 12.24 3.62
CA VAL A 759 -5.97 10.93 3.04
C VAL A 759 -7.19 10.36 3.75
N GLY A 760 -8.31 10.20 3.04
CA GLY A 760 -9.59 9.84 3.66
C GLY A 760 -9.99 10.87 4.72
N ASN A 761 -10.24 10.43 5.95
CA ASN A 761 -10.53 11.31 7.08
C ASN A 761 -9.28 11.71 7.89
N GLY A 762 -8.12 11.12 7.63
CA GLY A 762 -6.88 11.36 8.38
C GLY A 762 -5.87 12.24 7.64
N MET A 763 -4.68 12.34 8.22
CA MET A 763 -3.57 13.14 7.72
C MET A 763 -2.30 12.29 7.58
N LEU A 764 -1.64 12.39 6.43
CA LEU A 764 -0.37 11.73 6.14
C LEU A 764 0.75 12.76 6.14
N GLY A 765 1.74 12.57 7.01
CA GLY A 765 2.96 13.36 7.06
C GLY A 765 4.17 12.59 6.59
N TYR A 766 5.05 13.27 5.87
CA TYR A 766 6.38 12.78 5.52
C TYR A 766 7.43 13.82 5.92
N GLU A 767 8.47 13.37 6.60
CA GLU A 767 9.65 14.16 6.96
C GLU A 767 10.91 13.41 6.52
N GLY A 768 11.72 14.05 5.68
CA GLY A 768 12.85 13.42 5.00
C GLY A 768 14.20 13.46 5.72
N ASP A 769 14.36 14.18 6.82
CA ASP A 769 15.65 14.34 7.51
C ASP A 769 16.11 13.02 8.16
N VAL A 770 17.33 12.62 7.84
CA VAL A 770 17.92 11.37 8.36
C VAL A 770 18.62 11.56 9.70
N ASN A 771 19.02 12.79 10.02
CA ASN A 771 19.87 13.08 11.18
C ASN A 771 19.07 13.55 12.40
N GLY A 772 17.88 14.12 12.21
CA GLY A 772 17.05 14.63 13.31
C GLY A 772 17.55 15.95 13.90
N GLY A 773 17.57 17.01 13.10
CA GLY A 773 17.91 18.38 13.49
C GLY A 773 16.85 19.10 14.36
N LEU A 774 17.18 20.30 14.84
CA LEU A 774 16.23 21.13 15.62
C LEU A 774 14.97 21.50 14.82
N GLY A 775 15.14 21.82 13.54
CA GLY A 775 14.07 22.19 12.61
C GLY A 775 13.13 21.01 12.32
N SER A 776 13.67 19.91 11.79
CA SER A 776 12.92 18.67 11.51
C SER A 776 12.22 18.11 12.75
N ASN A 777 12.86 18.13 13.93
CA ASN A 777 12.20 17.72 15.17
C ASN A 777 10.99 18.60 15.52
N ALA A 778 11.03 19.91 15.24
CA ALA A 778 9.88 20.78 15.46
C ALA A 778 8.75 20.48 14.46
N VAL A 779 9.11 20.17 13.21
CA VAL A 779 8.17 19.75 12.15
C VAL A 779 7.46 18.46 12.54
N VAL A 780 8.18 17.41 12.94
CA VAL A 780 7.58 16.13 13.37
C VAL A 780 6.64 16.36 14.56
N LEU A 781 7.06 17.12 15.57
CA LEU A 781 6.19 17.45 16.71
C LEU A 781 4.94 18.24 16.30
N ALA A 782 5.01 19.11 15.29
CA ALA A 782 3.84 19.81 14.75
C ALA A 782 2.86 18.84 14.08
N MET A 783 3.34 17.94 13.23
CA MET A 783 2.50 16.92 12.59
C MET A 783 1.85 15.99 13.61
N LEU A 784 2.54 15.68 14.70
CA LEU A 784 2.01 14.86 15.82
C LEU A 784 1.04 15.64 16.74
N GLY A 785 0.78 16.93 16.49
CA GLY A 785 -0.09 17.77 17.33
C GLY A 785 0.49 18.10 18.70
N LEU A 786 1.81 18.04 18.86
CA LEU A 786 2.53 18.30 20.12
C LEU A 786 3.23 19.67 20.16
N LEU A 787 3.13 20.45 19.08
CA LEU A 787 3.63 21.82 19.02
C LEU A 787 2.43 22.76 19.25
N ASN A 788 2.36 23.35 20.44
CA ASN A 788 1.25 24.20 20.89
C ASN A 788 1.66 25.66 20.99
#